data_AF-A0A7V9JGN4-F1
#
_entry.id   AF-A0A7V9JGN4-F1
#
_cell.length_a   1.000
_cell.length_b   1.000
_cell.length_c   1.000
_cell.angle_alpha   90.00
_cell.angle_beta   90.00
_cell.angle_gamma   90.00
#
_symmetry.space_group_name_H-M   'P 1'
#
loop_
_entity.id
_entity.type
_entity.pdbx_description
1 polymer ?
#
loop_
_entity_poly.entity_id
_entity_poly.type
_entity_poly.pdbx_seq_one_letter_code
_entity_poly.pdbx_strand_id
1 'polypeptide(L)'
;MTVRAIFLCLTLASVAPVDAESQAADSVRGTLRYKVRGLSAVQGGLLSGAIMSVATGVGLQAAVTNILRLVGGAAKLSGDPSVGQFETYLRTGKGFDFSGAPISAGQDIVLDFLLEGDGKGVYRLKSGSASYSGNTDASFEHQNADGFVQFTDVYRGERSVQLTPENASITLTTTGKGENRRAQFDVSVGFPVAVVGKSTWTTNVMEIFFQDNGEVLTSGLKFLGQNYSDKTSSSPMNAIVSYSRSGPLDSILRGSETWQDLRDSGVLVQWNLSGVNPDDLELAIDGPACACLEAEKVPGARVTWTARPSKTGGTFAPFTIQAAGVAPKVVENGNGRVVLEPARGTGAVTLVANYTRQGKEATASRSVNFCVIDSIRVADGERDFAFDDAAAGLLGVPKARSKATYNGGDVSAELAWTFERIGPPGETTMAPAAPRGDNVTVHYTGLPTLNGAFGKKRIDVKIQTGPCNCSRTTSFRAFYSPRATNHPPAGADALGEQPVPNWFYYMAQSGAMRGIDRVAYARQRTATGGGPAIGQFDEETGMVFLTGRLWQVGCTPAVRHGGKPVAIASARGGNSGIDCVAETARHEDQHRRDDATWWLGDYSITEDVDLDRVPRSVERQRPGCRDTSARSCDERPFNEVGDREINAYWTGWAWPRGSADAEDWSCGPNGKQWNDGINCAD
;
A
#
# COMPACT_ATOMS: atom_id res chain seq x y z
N MET A 1 -12.62 14.65 -63.07
CA MET A 1 -13.71 14.47 -62.11
C MET A 1 -13.10 14.45 -60.71
N THR A 2 -13.14 15.62 -60.04
CA THR A 2 -13.98 15.91 -58.84
C THR A 2 -13.37 15.32 -57.56
N VAL A 3 -13.01 16.03 -56.49
CA VAL A 3 -13.05 17.45 -56.07
C VAL A 3 -11.88 17.64 -55.08
N ARG A 4 -11.07 18.70 -55.22
CA ARG A 4 -10.15 19.16 -54.16
C ARG A 4 -10.94 20.12 -53.27
N ALA A 5 -11.22 19.71 -52.03
CA ALA A 5 -11.82 20.59 -51.03
C ALA A 5 -10.73 21.51 -50.46
N ILE A 6 -10.86 22.81 -50.77
CA ILE A 6 -10.08 23.89 -50.17
C ILE A 6 -10.70 24.17 -48.79
N PHE A 7 -9.98 23.81 -47.73
CA PHE A 7 -10.32 24.25 -46.37
C PHE A 7 -9.76 25.66 -46.18
N LEU A 8 -10.64 26.65 -46.32
CA LEU A 8 -10.38 28.04 -45.99
C LEU A 8 -10.43 28.17 -44.46
N CYS A 9 -9.27 28.16 -43.82
CA CYS A 9 -9.15 28.41 -42.38
C CYS A 9 -9.17 29.93 -42.15
N LEU A 10 -10.32 30.49 -41.74
CA LEU A 10 -10.39 31.84 -41.20
C LEU A 10 -9.68 31.86 -39.84
N THR A 11 -8.44 32.35 -39.83
CA THR A 11 -7.80 32.79 -38.59
C THR A 11 -8.46 34.08 -38.14
N LEU A 12 -9.35 34.00 -37.16
CA LEU A 12 -9.70 35.16 -36.33
C LEU A 12 -8.44 35.53 -35.54
N ALA A 13 -7.80 36.62 -35.94
CA ALA A 13 -6.75 37.25 -35.17
C ALA A 13 -7.36 37.73 -33.84
N SER A 14 -7.12 36.99 -32.76
CA SER A 14 -7.31 37.52 -31.42
C SER A 14 -6.23 38.59 -31.21
N VAL A 15 -6.66 39.84 -31.07
CA VAL A 15 -5.79 40.92 -30.61
C VAL A 15 -5.27 40.50 -29.24
N ALA A 16 -3.99 40.14 -29.17
CA ALA A 16 -3.31 39.89 -27.91
C ALA A 16 -3.35 41.19 -27.09
N PRO A 17 -3.76 41.16 -25.82
CA PRO A 17 -3.65 42.32 -24.98
C PRO A 17 -2.16 42.67 -24.81
N VAL A 18 -1.90 43.92 -25.16
CA VAL A 18 -0.77 44.80 -24.85
C VAL A 18 0.12 44.31 -23.71
N ASP A 19 1.41 44.23 -24.03
CA ASP A 19 2.59 44.09 -23.16
C ASP A 19 2.31 44.14 -21.66
N ALA A 20 2.26 42.95 -21.05
CA ALA A 20 2.53 42.83 -19.63
C ALA A 20 3.97 43.30 -19.41
N GLU A 21 4.08 44.52 -18.89
CA GLU A 21 5.30 45.10 -18.35
C GLU A 21 6.06 44.01 -17.58
N SER A 22 7.17 43.54 -18.16
CA SER A 22 8.02 42.49 -17.62
C SER A 22 8.50 42.93 -16.24
N GLN A 23 7.76 42.59 -15.19
CA GLN A 23 8.22 42.73 -13.81
C GLN A 23 9.61 42.13 -13.76
N ALA A 24 10.59 42.94 -13.35
CA ALA A 24 11.98 42.52 -13.24
C ALA A 24 12.01 41.22 -12.42
N ALA A 25 12.49 40.13 -13.04
CA ALA A 25 12.45 38.82 -12.42
C ALA A 25 13.12 38.87 -11.04
N ASP A 26 12.41 38.40 -10.02
CA ASP A 26 12.96 38.30 -8.67
C ASP A 26 14.24 37.47 -8.71
N SER A 27 15.33 38.02 -8.19
CA SER A 27 16.62 37.35 -8.17
C SER A 27 17.12 37.13 -6.75
N VAL A 28 17.73 35.97 -6.52
CA VAL A 28 18.29 35.57 -5.22
C VAL A 28 19.79 35.42 -5.37
N ARG A 29 20.58 36.20 -4.63
CA ARG A 29 22.04 36.02 -4.55
C ARG A 29 22.37 35.12 -3.39
N GLY A 30 23.18 34.10 -3.61
CA GLY A 30 23.57 33.16 -2.59
C GLY A 30 25.06 32.85 -2.56
N THR A 31 25.54 32.44 -1.39
CA THR A 31 26.86 31.85 -1.21
C THR A 31 26.72 30.49 -0.49
N LEU A 32 27.55 29.52 -0.84
CA LEU A 32 27.64 28.22 -0.15
C LEU A 32 29.11 27.82 0.00
N ARG A 33 29.53 27.49 1.22
CA ARG A 33 30.85 26.92 1.53
C ARG A 33 30.71 25.47 1.92
N TYR A 34 31.40 24.58 1.21
CA TYR A 34 31.42 23.14 1.42
C TYR A 34 32.85 22.70 1.77
N LYS A 35 33.08 22.30 3.01
CA LYS A 35 34.39 21.95 3.53
C LYS A 35 34.40 20.51 4.03
N VAL A 36 35.37 19.73 3.59
CA VAL A 36 35.56 18.34 4.04
C VAL A 36 36.95 18.19 4.63
N ARG A 37 37.06 17.50 5.76
CA ARG A 37 38.32 17.12 6.41
C ARG A 37 38.32 15.63 6.70
N GLY A 38 39.42 14.95 6.39
CA GLY A 38 39.56 13.50 6.56
C GLY A 38 39.66 12.77 5.23
N LEU A 39 39.54 11.44 5.27
CA LEU A 39 39.74 10.54 4.13
C LEU A 39 38.90 10.89 2.89
N SER A 40 37.74 11.49 3.09
CA SER A 40 36.83 11.89 2.01
C SER A 40 37.31 13.10 1.21
N ALA A 41 38.23 13.88 1.78
CA ALA A 41 38.84 15.04 1.15
C ALA A 41 40.12 14.70 0.37
N VAL A 42 40.53 13.43 0.39
CA VAL A 42 41.74 12.93 -0.25
C VAL A 42 41.65 13.08 -1.77
N GLN A 43 42.71 13.65 -2.34
CA GLN A 43 42.80 13.99 -3.75
C GLN A 43 43.99 13.29 -4.37
N GLY A 44 43.72 12.35 -5.29
CA GLY A 44 44.76 11.61 -5.98
C GLY A 44 45.64 10.78 -5.06
N GLY A 45 46.77 10.35 -5.59
CA GLY A 45 47.81 9.63 -4.87
C GLY A 45 47.60 8.13 -4.73
N LEU A 46 48.71 7.41 -4.56
CA LEU A 46 48.74 5.95 -4.51
C LEU A 46 48.13 5.40 -3.23
N LEU A 47 48.60 5.88 -2.08
CA LEU A 47 48.16 5.39 -0.77
C LEU A 47 46.71 5.82 -0.53
N SER A 48 46.46 7.08 -0.82
CA SER A 48 45.17 7.74 -0.87
C SER A 48 44.15 7.02 -1.76
N GLY A 49 44.51 6.74 -3.02
CA GLY A 49 43.69 6.00 -3.97
C GLY A 49 43.50 4.53 -3.58
N ALA A 50 44.51 3.90 -3.00
CA ALA A 50 44.42 2.54 -2.44
C ALA A 50 43.42 2.48 -1.28
N ILE A 51 43.47 3.43 -0.34
CA ILE A 51 42.53 3.53 0.79
C ILE A 51 41.10 3.81 0.28
N MET A 52 40.95 4.64 -0.76
CA MET A 52 39.65 5.02 -1.32
C MET A 52 39.01 3.94 -2.21
N SER A 53 39.80 3.14 -2.93
CA SER A 53 39.30 2.13 -3.87
C SER A 53 38.80 0.84 -3.22
N VAL A 54 39.20 0.53 -1.98
CA VAL A 54 38.69 -0.63 -1.22
C VAL A 54 37.18 -0.53 -0.97
N ALA A 55 36.60 0.67 -1.07
CA ALA A 55 35.17 0.90 -0.90
C ALA A 55 34.32 0.71 -2.17
N THR A 56 34.91 0.53 -3.38
CA THR A 56 34.13 0.60 -4.64
C THR A 56 34.46 -0.41 -5.75
N GLY A 57 35.45 -1.31 -5.63
CA GLY A 57 35.70 -2.30 -6.70
C GLY A 57 36.66 -3.46 -6.38
N VAL A 58 36.38 -4.64 -6.97
CA VAL A 58 36.92 -5.97 -6.59
C VAL A 58 38.35 -6.26 -7.11
N GLY A 59 38.91 -5.45 -8.02
CA GLY A 59 40.18 -5.77 -8.70
C GLY A 59 41.48 -5.35 -8.00
N LEU A 60 41.45 -4.29 -7.18
CA LEU A 60 42.65 -3.73 -6.51
C LEU A 60 42.92 -4.32 -5.12
N GLN A 61 42.04 -5.22 -4.66
CA GLN A 61 42.00 -5.66 -3.26
C GLN A 61 43.23 -6.48 -2.86
N ALA A 62 43.83 -7.31 -3.72
CA ALA A 62 44.97 -8.14 -3.34
C ALA A 62 46.25 -7.33 -3.02
N ALA A 63 46.52 -6.26 -3.78
CA ALA A 63 47.65 -5.37 -3.52
C ALA A 63 47.42 -4.55 -2.23
N VAL A 64 46.20 -4.04 -2.03
CA VAL A 64 45.85 -3.28 -0.82
C VAL A 64 45.80 -4.18 0.42
N THR A 65 45.36 -5.44 0.31
CA THR A 65 45.36 -6.38 1.43
C THR A 65 46.78 -6.72 1.86
N ASN A 66 47.72 -6.85 0.93
CA ASN A 66 49.14 -7.04 1.26
C ASN A 66 49.78 -5.77 1.85
N ILE A 67 49.40 -4.57 1.38
CA ILE A 67 49.83 -3.30 1.98
C ILE A 67 49.24 -3.14 3.40
N LEU A 68 47.96 -3.44 3.60
CA LEU A 68 47.31 -3.37 4.92
C LEU A 68 47.84 -4.44 5.89
N ARG A 69 48.22 -5.63 5.40
CA ARG A 69 48.96 -6.66 6.17
C ARG A 69 50.33 -6.18 6.64
N LEU A 70 50.99 -5.31 5.85
CA LEU A 70 52.26 -4.66 6.20
C LEU A 70 52.07 -3.45 7.15
N VAL A 71 50.95 -2.75 7.03
CA VAL A 71 50.68 -1.48 7.73
C VAL A 71 50.03 -1.66 9.11
N GLY A 72 49.22 -2.71 9.30
CA GLY A 72 48.48 -2.93 10.53
C GLY A 72 49.10 -4.02 11.41
N GLY A 73 49.39 -3.69 12.67
CA GLY A 73 49.49 -4.66 13.77
C GLY A 73 48.14 -5.36 14.05
N ALA A 74 47.49 -5.90 13.02
CA ALA A 74 46.26 -6.68 13.07
C ALA A 74 46.54 -8.14 13.44
N ALA A 75 47.36 -8.37 14.47
CA ALA A 75 47.55 -9.68 15.07
C ALA A 75 46.27 -10.27 15.70
N LYS A 76 45.13 -9.56 15.62
CA LYS A 76 43.79 -10.03 16.04
C LYS A 76 42.87 -10.44 14.88
N LEU A 77 43.31 -10.37 13.62
CA LEU A 77 42.66 -11.06 12.51
C LEU A 77 43.39 -12.39 12.28
N SER A 78 43.21 -13.33 13.20
CA SER A 78 43.68 -14.70 12.98
C SER A 78 42.72 -15.43 12.04
N GLY A 79 43.29 -16.07 11.01
CA GLY A 79 42.57 -16.78 9.95
C GLY A 79 42.32 -15.87 8.76
N ASP A 80 42.69 -16.32 7.55
CA ASP A 80 42.46 -15.61 6.28
C ASP A 80 41.01 -15.12 6.20
N PRO A 81 40.74 -13.83 6.46
CA PRO A 81 39.36 -13.36 6.43
C PRO A 81 38.94 -13.36 4.97
N SER A 82 37.89 -14.11 4.67
CA SER A 82 37.32 -14.13 3.33
C SER A 82 36.82 -12.73 2.96
N VAL A 83 36.80 -12.41 1.65
CA VAL A 83 36.26 -11.14 1.13
C VAL A 83 34.85 -10.85 1.67
N GLY A 84 34.04 -11.90 1.88
CA GLY A 84 32.70 -11.78 2.48
C GLY A 84 32.71 -11.35 3.95
N GLN A 85 33.73 -11.71 4.75
CA GLN A 85 33.86 -11.26 6.14
C GLN A 85 34.28 -9.79 6.22
N PHE A 86 35.12 -9.34 5.29
CA PHE A 86 35.50 -7.93 5.19
C PHE A 86 34.30 -7.07 4.74
N GLU A 87 33.56 -7.50 3.71
CA GLU A 87 32.34 -6.81 3.26
C GLU A 87 31.26 -6.78 4.35
N THR A 88 31.07 -7.90 5.08
CA THR A 88 30.15 -7.97 6.23
C THR A 88 30.57 -6.99 7.33
N TYR A 89 31.86 -6.85 7.58
CA TYR A 89 32.41 -5.89 8.55
C TYR A 89 32.16 -4.44 8.11
N LEU A 90 32.40 -4.10 6.83
CA LEU A 90 32.08 -2.77 6.27
C LEU A 90 30.58 -2.42 6.39
N ARG A 91 29.70 -3.42 6.23
CA ARG A 91 28.24 -3.25 6.38
C ARG A 91 27.78 -3.06 7.83
N THR A 92 28.61 -3.37 8.83
CA THR A 92 28.22 -3.20 10.25
C THR A 92 28.16 -1.74 10.71
N GLY A 93 28.64 -0.79 9.92
CA GLY A 93 28.62 0.64 10.28
C GLY A 93 29.51 1.01 11.47
N LYS A 94 30.33 0.08 11.98
CA LYS A 94 31.39 0.40 12.94
C LYS A 94 32.46 1.18 12.19
N GLY A 95 32.50 2.49 12.41
CA GLY A 95 33.50 3.37 11.79
C GLY A 95 34.92 2.81 11.99
N PHE A 96 35.73 2.88 10.94
CA PHE A 96 37.17 2.72 11.12
C PHE A 96 37.65 3.97 11.85
N ASP A 97 38.22 3.77 13.04
CA ASP A 97 38.94 4.82 13.71
C ASP A 97 40.28 5.04 13.00
N PHE A 98 40.28 6.00 12.06
CA PHE A 98 41.49 6.47 11.40
C PHE A 98 42.14 7.64 12.16
N SER A 99 41.74 7.95 13.40
CA SER A 99 42.32 9.06 14.16
C SER A 99 43.83 8.93 14.40
N GLY A 100 44.39 7.72 14.27
CA GLY A 100 45.83 7.45 14.31
C GLY A 100 46.50 7.32 12.94
N ALA A 101 45.78 7.40 11.82
CA ALA A 101 46.38 7.35 10.50
C ALA A 101 47.08 8.69 10.19
N PRO A 102 48.33 8.67 9.69
CA PRO A 102 49.09 9.89 9.37
C PRO A 102 48.62 10.52 8.05
N ILE A 103 47.31 10.77 7.94
CA ILE A 103 46.65 11.36 6.76
C ILE A 103 45.95 12.64 7.17
N SER A 104 46.42 13.75 6.62
CA SER A 104 45.77 15.06 6.69
C SER A 104 45.28 15.44 5.30
N ALA A 105 43.97 15.37 5.10
CA ALA A 105 43.35 15.79 3.84
C ALA A 105 42.22 16.78 4.11
N GLY A 106 42.12 17.78 3.23
CA GLY A 106 41.16 18.85 3.32
C GLY A 106 40.74 19.33 1.94
N GLN A 107 39.47 19.66 1.78
CA GLN A 107 38.96 20.44 0.66
C GLN A 107 38.01 21.52 1.16
N ASP A 108 38.06 22.68 0.53
CA ASP A 108 37.24 23.85 0.84
C ASP A 108 36.74 24.42 -0.50
N ILE A 109 35.44 24.26 -0.74
CA ILE A 109 34.75 24.71 -1.95
C ILE A 109 33.84 25.87 -1.58
N VAL A 110 33.93 26.98 -2.30
CA VAL A 110 33.07 28.15 -2.13
C VAL A 110 32.32 28.40 -3.43
N LEU A 111 31.00 28.42 -3.36
CA LEU A 111 30.09 28.74 -4.46
C LEU A 111 29.51 30.13 -4.22
N ASP A 112 29.59 31.00 -5.20
CA ASP A 112 28.90 32.29 -5.25
C ASP A 112 27.95 32.26 -6.45
N PHE A 113 26.66 32.54 -6.25
CA PHE A 113 25.66 32.33 -7.32
C PHE A 113 24.51 33.34 -7.29
N LEU A 114 23.87 33.48 -8.44
CA LEU A 114 22.66 34.25 -8.68
C LEU A 114 21.58 33.30 -9.21
N LEU A 115 20.44 33.27 -8.56
CA LEU A 115 19.25 32.55 -8.99
C LEU A 115 18.22 33.53 -9.56
N GLU A 116 17.46 33.09 -10.56
CA GLU A 116 16.37 33.84 -11.18
C GLU A 116 15.06 33.09 -10.99
N GLY A 117 14.04 33.80 -10.48
CA GLY A 117 12.73 33.27 -10.19
C GLY A 117 11.83 33.20 -11.43
N ASP A 118 11.05 32.13 -11.54
CA ASP A 118 10.05 31.94 -12.60
C ASP A 118 8.67 32.51 -12.26
N GLY A 119 8.56 33.29 -11.16
CA GLY A 119 7.30 33.82 -10.63
C GLY A 119 6.40 32.78 -9.96
N LYS A 120 6.76 31.49 -9.99
CA LYS A 120 6.01 30.37 -9.36
C LYS A 120 6.69 29.85 -8.11
N GLY A 121 7.65 30.61 -7.58
CA GLY A 121 8.42 30.24 -6.41
C GLY A 121 9.58 29.29 -6.69
N VAL A 122 9.95 29.03 -7.96
CA VAL A 122 11.15 28.28 -8.31
C VAL A 122 12.22 29.24 -8.82
N TYR A 123 13.35 29.27 -8.14
CA TYR A 123 14.52 30.04 -8.51
C TYR A 123 15.60 29.09 -9.02
N ARG A 124 16.13 29.33 -10.22
CA ARG A 124 17.15 28.49 -10.86
C ARG A 124 18.43 29.28 -11.07
N LEU A 125 19.56 28.59 -11.06
CA LEU A 125 20.86 29.18 -11.36
C LEU A 125 20.80 29.97 -12.66
N LYS A 126 21.22 31.24 -12.59
CA LYS A 126 21.44 32.11 -13.75
C LYS A 126 22.93 32.21 -14.06
N SER A 127 23.74 32.44 -13.02
CA SER A 127 25.19 32.58 -13.12
C SER A 127 25.84 32.37 -11.76
N GLY A 128 27.13 32.03 -11.72
CA GLY A 128 27.91 31.99 -10.49
C GLY A 128 29.38 31.64 -10.71
N SER A 129 30.09 31.37 -9.63
CA SER A 129 31.45 30.85 -9.63
C SER A 129 31.65 29.81 -8.53
N ALA A 130 32.50 28.82 -8.79
CA ALA A 130 32.98 27.88 -7.79
C ALA A 130 34.49 28.02 -7.63
N SER A 131 34.94 28.20 -6.40
CA SER A 131 36.35 28.24 -6.03
C SER A 131 36.67 27.04 -5.16
N TYR A 132 37.80 26.39 -5.42
CA TYR A 132 38.26 25.17 -4.78
C TYR A 132 39.66 25.38 -4.22
N SER A 133 39.89 24.91 -3.00
CA SER A 133 41.22 24.70 -2.44
C SER A 133 41.28 23.34 -1.77
N GLY A 134 42.35 22.59 -2.00
CA GLY A 134 42.47 21.21 -1.55
C GLY A 134 43.90 20.84 -1.20
N ASN A 135 44.06 20.00 -0.19
CA ASN A 135 45.34 19.42 0.20
C ASN A 135 45.18 17.96 0.61
N THR A 136 46.19 17.15 0.30
CA THR A 136 46.37 15.79 0.82
C THR A 136 47.82 15.65 1.23
N ASP A 137 48.04 15.29 2.48
CA ASP A 137 49.32 14.97 3.08
C ASP A 137 49.18 13.62 3.78
N ALA A 138 49.73 12.57 3.21
CA ALA A 138 49.80 11.26 3.81
C ALA A 138 51.25 10.80 3.87
N SER A 139 51.71 10.32 5.02
CA SER A 139 53.05 9.75 5.13
C SER A 139 53.04 8.54 6.04
N PHE A 140 53.38 7.38 5.49
CA PHE A 140 53.47 6.14 6.23
C PHE A 140 54.88 5.57 6.11
N GLU A 141 55.43 5.11 7.23
CA GLU A 141 56.77 4.53 7.31
C GLU A 141 56.72 3.25 8.14
N HIS A 142 57.28 2.17 7.62
CA HIS A 142 57.43 0.91 8.33
C HIS A 142 58.84 0.36 8.14
N GLN A 143 59.48 0.03 9.26
CA GLN A 143 60.78 -0.60 9.30
C GLN A 143 60.67 -1.92 10.04
N ASN A 144 61.10 -3.01 9.41
CA ASN A 144 61.22 -4.33 10.03
C ASN A 144 62.59 -4.95 9.73
N ALA A 145 62.82 -6.17 10.21
CA ALA A 145 64.08 -6.89 10.00
C ALA A 145 64.38 -7.16 8.51
N ASP A 146 63.34 -7.22 7.67
CA ASP A 146 63.42 -7.55 6.26
C ASP A 146 63.54 -6.31 5.36
N GLY A 147 63.34 -5.10 5.90
CA GLY A 147 63.62 -3.85 5.22
C GLY A 147 62.79 -2.64 5.65
N PHE A 148 62.94 -1.58 4.87
CA PHE A 148 62.24 -0.31 5.02
C PHE A 148 61.21 -0.16 3.90
N VAL A 149 60.01 0.30 4.25
CA VAL A 149 58.96 0.70 3.31
C VAL A 149 58.40 2.06 3.73
N GLN A 150 58.35 3.01 2.80
CA GLN A 150 57.76 4.32 3.00
C GLN A 150 56.77 4.64 1.89
N PHE A 151 55.63 5.22 2.26
CA PHE A 151 54.66 5.80 1.34
C PHE A 151 54.48 7.28 1.68
N THR A 152 54.47 8.14 0.68
CA THR A 152 54.18 9.56 0.85
C THR A 152 53.24 10.01 -0.26
N ASP A 153 52.14 10.67 0.08
CA ASP A 153 51.29 11.42 -0.85
C ASP A 153 51.29 12.89 -0.43
N VAL A 154 51.69 13.79 -1.33
CA VAL A 154 51.58 15.24 -1.14
C VAL A 154 50.92 15.83 -2.38
N TYR A 155 49.64 16.21 -2.27
CA TYR A 155 48.89 16.88 -3.34
C TYR A 155 48.29 18.18 -2.84
N ARG A 156 48.23 19.17 -3.73
CA ARG A 156 47.59 20.46 -3.54
C ARG A 156 46.80 20.80 -4.79
N GLY A 157 45.67 21.50 -4.64
CA GLY A 157 44.91 21.97 -5.79
C GLY A 157 44.19 23.26 -5.44
N GLU A 158 44.25 24.23 -6.35
CA GLU A 158 43.46 25.45 -6.28
C GLU A 158 42.88 25.74 -7.66
N ARG A 159 41.60 26.07 -7.75
CA ARG A 159 40.96 26.42 -9.01
C ARG A 159 39.71 27.25 -8.80
N SER A 160 39.40 28.13 -9.74
CA SER A 160 38.09 28.76 -9.84
C SER A 160 37.48 28.51 -11.23
N VAL A 161 36.17 28.28 -11.27
CA VAL A 161 35.40 28.05 -12.51
C VAL A 161 34.11 28.87 -12.49
N GLN A 162 33.62 29.25 -13.67
CA GLN A 162 32.30 29.87 -13.81
C GLN A 162 31.21 28.81 -13.80
N LEU A 163 30.11 29.11 -13.11
CA LEU A 163 28.91 28.28 -13.04
C LEU A 163 27.84 28.85 -13.99
N THR A 164 27.35 27.99 -14.87
CA THR A 164 26.24 28.26 -15.79
C THR A 164 25.17 27.18 -15.61
N PRO A 165 23.94 27.41 -16.08
CA PRO A 165 22.89 26.38 -16.07
C PRO A 165 23.28 25.09 -16.83
N GLU A 166 24.27 25.15 -17.72
CA GLU A 166 24.73 23.99 -18.49
C GLU A 166 25.68 23.09 -17.71
N ASN A 167 26.43 23.64 -16.74
CA ASN A 167 27.47 22.92 -16.02
C ASN A 167 27.19 22.73 -14.51
N ALA A 168 26.11 23.34 -14.00
CA ALA A 168 25.73 23.29 -12.60
C ALA A 168 24.21 23.42 -12.43
N SER A 169 23.69 22.82 -11.36
CA SER A 169 22.30 22.98 -10.93
C SER A 169 22.24 23.50 -9.51
N ILE A 170 21.74 24.72 -9.34
CA ILE A 170 21.41 25.30 -8.05
C ILE A 170 19.96 25.77 -8.13
N THR A 171 19.11 25.21 -7.28
CA THR A 171 17.67 25.49 -7.28
C THR A 171 17.19 25.83 -5.87
N LEU A 172 16.38 26.87 -5.76
CA LEU A 172 15.60 27.16 -4.56
C LEU A 172 14.12 27.07 -4.94
N THR A 173 13.42 26.09 -4.39
CA THR A 173 11.98 25.93 -4.57
C THR A 173 11.27 26.35 -3.29
N THR A 174 10.44 27.37 -3.37
CA THR A 174 9.59 27.80 -2.25
C THR A 174 8.18 27.27 -2.44
N THR A 175 7.61 26.69 -1.39
CA THR A 175 6.25 26.14 -1.38
C THR A 175 5.51 26.60 -0.13
N GLY A 176 4.19 26.59 -0.19
CA GLY A 176 3.37 27.17 0.88
C GLY A 176 3.47 28.70 0.92
N LYS A 177 2.83 29.31 1.91
CA LYS A 177 2.80 30.77 2.10
C LYS A 177 2.96 31.11 3.58
N GLY A 178 3.48 32.30 3.85
CA GLY A 178 3.62 32.84 5.21
C GLY A 178 4.52 32.09 6.17
N GLU A 179 4.12 32.01 7.43
CA GLU A 179 4.87 31.30 8.48
C GLU A 179 5.04 29.79 8.18
N ASN A 180 4.21 29.24 7.27
CA ASN A 180 4.32 27.86 6.78
C ASN A 180 5.07 27.77 5.44
N ARG A 181 5.65 28.86 4.94
CA ARG A 181 6.43 28.85 3.71
C ARG A 181 7.65 27.96 3.94
N ARG A 182 7.73 26.89 3.17
CA ARG A 182 8.86 25.97 3.15
C ARG A 182 9.71 26.28 1.94
N ALA A 183 10.98 25.99 2.05
CA ALA A 183 11.89 26.01 0.93
C ALA A 183 12.65 24.69 0.85
N GLN A 184 12.99 24.32 -0.37
CA GLN A 184 13.93 23.27 -0.71
C GLN A 184 15.07 23.92 -1.48
N PHE A 185 16.29 23.77 -0.98
CA PHE A 185 17.50 24.30 -1.56
C PHE A 185 18.38 23.13 -1.99
N ASP A 186 18.52 22.96 -3.30
CA ASP A 186 19.26 21.86 -3.92
C ASP A 186 20.47 22.42 -4.68
N VAL A 187 21.62 21.78 -4.49
CA VAL A 187 22.90 22.15 -5.06
C VAL A 187 23.55 20.88 -5.60
N SER A 188 23.83 20.88 -6.90
CA SER A 188 24.57 19.84 -7.59
C SER A 188 25.54 20.51 -8.54
N VAL A 189 26.81 20.56 -8.13
CA VAL A 189 27.88 21.26 -8.84
C VAL A 189 29.04 20.30 -9.00
N GLY A 190 29.46 20.05 -10.23
CA GLY A 190 30.63 19.24 -10.56
C GLY A 190 31.56 20.02 -11.47
N PHE A 191 32.84 20.13 -11.12
CA PHE A 191 33.81 20.81 -11.98
C PHE A 191 35.20 20.19 -11.89
N PRO A 192 35.96 20.23 -13.00
CA PRO A 192 37.31 19.68 -13.02
C PRO A 192 38.22 20.51 -12.11
N VAL A 193 39.06 19.87 -11.30
CA VAL A 193 40.11 20.46 -10.50
C VAL A 193 41.45 19.87 -10.94
N ALA A 194 42.44 20.75 -11.07
CA ALA A 194 43.82 20.34 -11.29
C ALA A 194 44.47 20.12 -9.93
N VAL A 195 45.10 18.96 -9.76
CA VAL A 195 45.87 18.64 -8.56
C VAL A 195 47.34 18.56 -8.95
N VAL A 196 48.19 19.21 -8.17
CA VAL A 196 49.64 19.20 -8.32
C VAL A 196 50.21 18.47 -7.12
N GLY A 197 51.01 17.46 -7.37
CA GLY A 197 51.53 16.67 -6.27
C GLY A 197 52.40 15.51 -6.68
N LYS A 198 52.89 14.80 -5.66
CA LYS A 198 53.71 13.61 -5.83
C LYS A 198 53.27 12.53 -4.84
N SER A 199 53.14 11.32 -5.36
CA SER A 199 53.14 10.08 -4.59
C SER A 199 54.46 9.36 -4.75
N THR A 200 54.97 8.80 -3.65
CA THR A 200 56.13 7.92 -3.65
C THR A 200 55.84 6.68 -2.82
N TRP A 201 56.22 5.52 -3.34
CA TRP A 201 56.36 4.28 -2.60
C TRP A 201 57.81 3.83 -2.69
N THR A 202 58.52 3.87 -1.57
CA THR A 202 59.95 3.60 -1.48
C THR A 202 60.20 2.34 -0.66
N THR A 203 61.12 1.51 -1.13
CA THR A 203 61.70 0.37 -0.43
C THR A 203 63.23 0.48 -0.49
N ASN A 204 63.96 -0.44 0.14
CA ASN A 204 65.43 -0.49 0.10
C ASN A 204 66.03 -0.49 -1.32
N VAL A 205 65.33 -1.02 -2.31
CA VAL A 205 65.88 -1.23 -3.68
C VAL A 205 65.07 -0.54 -4.77
N MET A 206 63.91 0.03 -4.43
CA MET A 206 62.91 0.47 -5.41
C MET A 206 62.12 1.70 -4.93
N GLU A 207 61.94 2.72 -5.77
CA GLU A 207 60.99 3.84 -5.59
C GLU A 207 60.00 3.84 -6.77
N ILE A 208 58.71 3.65 -6.51
CA ILE A 208 57.66 3.95 -7.49
C ILE A 208 57.13 5.34 -7.20
N PHE A 209 57.04 6.19 -8.21
CA PHE A 209 56.52 7.54 -8.04
C PHE A 209 55.48 7.91 -9.09
N PHE A 210 54.55 8.76 -8.69
CA PHE A 210 53.56 9.41 -9.54
C PHE A 210 53.63 10.89 -9.25
N GLN A 211 53.79 11.72 -10.27
CA GLN A 211 53.89 13.16 -10.14
C GLN A 211 52.92 13.82 -11.11
N ASP A 212 51.94 14.54 -10.57
CA ASP A 212 50.99 15.32 -11.36
C ASP A 212 51.38 16.80 -11.28
N ASN A 213 51.52 17.46 -12.43
CA ASN A 213 51.77 18.90 -12.50
C ASN A 213 50.50 19.70 -12.86
N GLY A 214 49.33 19.06 -12.86
CA GLY A 214 48.04 19.65 -13.22
C GLY A 214 47.65 19.42 -14.69
N GLU A 215 48.58 18.98 -15.53
CA GLU A 215 48.35 18.69 -16.97
C GLU A 215 48.85 17.31 -17.39
N VAL A 216 49.96 16.87 -16.80
CA VAL A 216 50.69 15.64 -17.14
C VAL A 216 50.94 14.85 -15.87
N LEU A 217 50.52 13.59 -15.90
CA LEU A 217 50.87 12.59 -14.92
C LEU A 217 52.16 11.89 -15.36
N THR A 218 53.24 12.10 -14.62
CA THR A 218 54.49 11.36 -14.79
C THR A 218 54.51 10.19 -13.81
N SER A 219 54.50 8.96 -14.30
CA SER A 219 54.68 7.76 -13.48
C SER A 219 56.04 7.15 -13.73
N GLY A 220 56.73 6.69 -12.70
CA GLY A 220 58.03 6.08 -12.87
C GLY A 220 58.44 5.14 -11.76
N LEU A 221 59.53 4.42 -12.05
CA LEU A 221 60.18 3.43 -11.22
C LEU A 221 61.67 3.77 -11.16
N LYS A 222 62.21 3.96 -9.96
CA LYS A 222 63.65 3.90 -9.72
C LYS A 222 63.98 2.53 -9.16
N PHE A 223 64.85 1.78 -9.81
CA PHE A 223 65.31 0.47 -9.33
C PHE A 223 66.84 0.47 -9.31
N LEU A 224 67.43 0.21 -8.14
CA LEU A 224 68.89 0.24 -7.93
C LEU A 224 69.56 1.53 -8.47
N GLY A 225 68.89 2.68 -8.31
CA GLY A 225 69.39 3.99 -8.76
C GLY A 225 69.14 4.33 -10.24
N GLN A 226 68.65 3.41 -11.06
CA GLN A 226 68.25 3.69 -12.45
C GLN A 226 66.79 4.13 -12.52
N ASN A 227 66.49 5.19 -13.28
CA ASN A 227 65.16 5.78 -13.38
C ASN A 227 64.47 5.40 -14.70
N TYR A 228 63.26 4.88 -14.61
CA TYR A 228 62.39 4.52 -15.72
C TYR A 228 61.09 5.31 -15.54
N SER A 229 60.74 6.19 -16.49
CA SER A 229 59.53 7.02 -16.38
C SER A 229 58.76 7.07 -17.68
N ASP A 230 57.43 7.12 -17.56
CA ASP A 230 56.50 7.36 -18.65
C ASP A 230 55.61 8.57 -18.32
N LYS A 231 55.09 9.23 -19.36
CA LYS A 231 54.24 10.42 -19.24
C LYS A 231 52.90 10.16 -19.90
N THR A 232 51.84 10.42 -19.15
CA THR A 232 50.46 10.32 -19.63
C THR A 232 49.73 11.65 -19.34
N SER A 233 48.69 11.96 -20.10
CA SER A 233 47.83 13.11 -19.80
C SER A 233 47.11 12.87 -18.46
N SER A 234 47.18 13.80 -17.52
CA SER A 234 46.37 13.68 -16.31
C SER A 234 44.91 13.96 -16.67
N SER A 235 44.01 13.04 -16.26
CA SER A 235 42.58 13.33 -16.32
C SER A 235 42.24 14.23 -15.14
N PRO A 236 41.64 15.40 -15.35
CA PRO A 236 41.27 16.27 -14.25
C PRO A 236 40.32 15.52 -13.31
N MET A 237 40.55 15.63 -12.01
CA MET A 237 39.61 15.12 -11.01
C MET A 237 38.39 16.03 -10.98
N ASN A 238 37.22 15.51 -10.65
CA ASN A 238 36.04 16.36 -10.47
C ASN A 238 35.81 16.62 -8.98
N ALA A 239 35.80 17.89 -8.59
CA ALA A 239 35.23 18.30 -7.31
C ALA A 239 33.71 18.31 -7.46
N ILE A 240 33.01 17.66 -6.52
CA ILE A 240 31.56 17.52 -6.54
C ILE A 240 31.00 18.08 -5.22
N VAL A 241 30.07 19.03 -5.33
CA VAL A 241 29.22 19.48 -4.23
C VAL A 241 27.82 18.98 -4.51
N SER A 242 27.32 18.12 -3.62
CA SER A 242 25.92 17.68 -3.59
C SER A 242 25.34 18.03 -2.24
N TYR A 243 24.37 18.93 -2.20
CA TYR A 243 23.72 19.38 -0.99
C TYR A 243 22.22 19.57 -1.24
N SER A 244 21.38 19.10 -0.33
CA SER A 244 19.94 19.33 -0.37
C SER A 244 19.45 19.58 1.04
N ARG A 245 18.70 20.66 1.23
CA ARG A 245 18.05 20.98 2.50
C ARG A 245 16.64 21.44 2.26
N SER A 246 15.72 20.94 3.07
CA SER A 246 14.32 21.39 3.08
C SER A 246 13.90 21.81 4.49
N GLY A 247 13.10 22.87 4.59
CA GLY A 247 12.71 23.42 5.88
C GLY A 247 11.88 24.70 5.76
N PRO A 248 11.51 25.34 6.88
CA PRO A 248 10.95 26.69 6.88
C PRO A 248 11.86 27.65 6.11
N LEU A 249 11.29 28.56 5.31
CA LEU A 249 12.06 29.47 4.45
C LEU A 249 13.16 30.20 5.22
N ASP A 250 12.87 30.74 6.40
CA ASP A 250 13.85 31.45 7.23
C ASP A 250 15.07 30.60 7.60
N SER A 251 14.85 29.30 7.83
CA SER A 251 15.92 28.33 8.13
C SER A 251 16.73 27.91 6.91
N ILE A 252 16.23 28.20 5.70
CA ILE A 252 16.89 27.95 4.42
C ILE A 252 17.61 29.20 3.92
N LEU A 253 17.17 30.40 4.31
CA LEU A 253 17.84 31.62 3.89
C LEU A 253 19.27 31.72 4.43
N ARG A 254 19.54 31.25 5.65
CA ARG A 254 20.91 31.22 6.21
C ARG A 254 21.09 30.03 7.14
N GLY A 255 22.24 29.38 7.08
CA GLY A 255 22.54 28.30 8.02
C GLY A 255 23.92 27.71 7.89
N SER A 256 24.20 26.78 8.79
CA SER A 256 25.42 25.98 8.85
C SER A 256 25.06 24.60 9.36
N GLU A 257 25.62 23.56 8.75
CA GLU A 257 25.47 22.16 9.15
C GLU A 257 26.84 21.48 9.19
N THR A 258 26.99 20.56 10.14
CA THR A 258 28.17 19.70 10.24
C THR A 258 27.75 18.26 10.40
N TRP A 259 28.38 17.35 9.67
CA TRP A 259 28.17 15.91 9.84
C TRP A 259 29.47 15.14 9.61
N GLN A 260 29.51 13.90 10.07
CA GLN A 260 30.52 12.92 9.66
C GLN A 260 29.95 12.10 8.52
N ASP A 261 30.73 11.90 7.46
CA ASP A 261 30.34 10.98 6.40
C ASP A 261 30.67 9.51 6.77
N LEU A 262 30.35 8.57 5.86
CA LEU A 262 30.59 7.14 6.09
C LEU A 262 32.07 6.76 6.25
N ARG A 263 32.99 7.69 5.98
CA ARG A 263 34.45 7.52 6.10
C ARG A 263 35.00 8.33 7.28
N ASP A 264 34.13 8.68 8.24
CA ASP A 264 34.45 9.47 9.43
C ASP A 264 35.09 10.84 9.10
N SER A 265 34.79 11.38 7.92
CA SER A 265 35.29 12.69 7.52
C SER A 265 34.30 13.77 7.94
N GLY A 266 34.80 14.80 8.61
CA GLY A 266 34.02 15.96 9.01
C GLY A 266 33.67 16.81 7.80
N VAL A 267 32.38 16.96 7.53
CA VAL A 267 31.82 17.84 6.49
C VAL A 267 31.16 19.04 7.17
N LEU A 268 31.48 20.24 6.69
CA LEU A 268 30.85 21.51 7.07
C LEU A 268 30.24 22.14 5.83
N VAL A 269 28.95 22.47 5.90
CA VAL A 269 28.25 23.24 4.87
C VAL A 269 27.68 24.50 5.46
N GLN A 270 28.00 25.65 4.89
CA GLN A 270 27.49 26.96 5.30
C GLN A 270 26.87 27.65 4.10
N TRP A 271 25.73 28.31 4.26
CA TRP A 271 25.09 29.03 3.16
C TRP A 271 24.39 30.30 3.62
N ASN A 272 24.24 31.24 2.68
CA ASN A 272 23.55 32.50 2.87
C ASN A 272 22.88 32.93 1.56
N LEU A 273 21.55 33.06 1.57
CA LEU A 273 20.71 33.49 0.48
C LEU A 273 20.13 34.87 0.80
N SER A 274 20.21 35.80 -0.14
CA SER A 274 19.78 37.20 -0.04
C SER A 274 18.96 37.59 -1.26
N GLY A 275 17.99 38.50 -1.12
CA GLY A 275 17.10 38.93 -2.22
C GLY A 275 15.64 38.44 -2.12
N VAL A 276 15.32 37.59 -1.14
CA VAL A 276 13.92 37.32 -0.77
C VAL A 276 13.54 38.32 0.32
N ASN A 277 12.69 39.31 0.03
CA ASN A 277 12.29 40.31 1.02
C ASN A 277 11.34 39.66 2.04
N PRO A 278 11.77 39.46 3.30
CA PRO A 278 10.90 38.89 4.30
C PRO A 278 9.71 39.82 4.62
N ASP A 279 9.73 41.11 4.24
CA ASP A 279 8.70 42.13 4.52
C ASP A 279 7.56 42.24 3.51
N ASP A 280 7.51 41.34 2.53
CA ASP A 280 6.39 41.27 1.60
C ASP A 280 5.19 40.58 2.24
N LEU A 281 4.06 41.29 2.21
CA LEU A 281 2.79 40.81 2.75
C LEU A 281 2.10 39.99 1.68
N GLU A 282 2.07 38.67 1.84
CA GLU A 282 1.37 37.75 0.95
C GLU A 282 0.10 37.23 1.62
N LEU A 283 -0.88 36.79 0.83
CA LEU A 283 -2.09 36.17 1.34
C LEU A 283 -2.38 34.85 0.61
N ALA A 284 -2.79 33.83 1.36
CA ALA A 284 -3.25 32.53 0.85
C ALA A 284 -4.72 32.33 1.21
N ILE A 285 -5.47 31.57 0.42
CA ILE A 285 -6.76 31.00 0.82
C ILE A 285 -6.62 29.49 0.79
N ASP A 286 -6.74 28.86 1.95
CA ASP A 286 -6.71 27.42 2.15
C ASP A 286 -8.11 26.84 2.21
N GLY A 287 -8.24 25.62 1.71
CA GLY A 287 -9.48 24.87 1.63
C GLY A 287 -9.56 24.10 0.32
N PRO A 288 -10.61 23.29 0.12
CA PRO A 288 -10.74 22.48 -1.07
C PRO A 288 -10.94 23.36 -2.32
N ALA A 289 -10.34 22.95 -3.45
CA ALA A 289 -10.65 23.52 -4.77
C ALA A 289 -12.02 23.03 -5.31
N CYS A 290 -12.46 21.86 -4.82
CA CYS A 290 -13.78 21.32 -5.06
C CYS A 290 -14.39 20.76 -3.77
N ALA A 291 -15.60 21.17 -3.44
CA ALA A 291 -16.40 20.58 -2.38
C ALA A 291 -17.24 19.41 -2.94
N CYS A 292 -16.86 18.18 -2.61
CA CYS A 292 -17.64 16.98 -2.89
C CYS A 292 -18.68 16.78 -1.79
N LEU A 293 -19.95 16.76 -2.17
CA LEU A 293 -21.08 16.76 -1.25
C LEU A 293 -21.98 15.56 -1.48
N GLU A 294 -22.55 15.12 -0.37
CA GLU A 294 -23.50 14.03 -0.33
C GLU A 294 -24.92 14.60 -0.36
N ALA A 295 -25.72 14.37 -1.41
CA ALA A 295 -27.02 15.03 -1.58
C ALA A 295 -27.94 14.94 -0.35
N GLU A 296 -28.01 13.78 0.29
CA GLU A 296 -28.81 13.59 1.51
C GLU A 296 -28.28 14.33 2.74
N LYS A 297 -26.99 14.71 2.75
CA LYS A 297 -26.35 15.50 3.81
C LYS A 297 -26.14 16.96 3.41
N VAL A 298 -26.54 17.36 2.19
CA VAL A 298 -26.42 18.74 1.72
C VAL A 298 -27.12 19.72 2.69
N PRO A 299 -28.33 19.44 3.21
CA PRO A 299 -28.90 20.25 4.28
C PRO A 299 -27.97 20.23 5.51
N GLY A 300 -27.34 21.37 5.80
CA GLY A 300 -26.37 21.49 6.89
C GLY A 300 -24.93 21.07 6.58
N ALA A 301 -24.59 20.65 5.35
CA ALA A 301 -23.20 20.44 4.96
C ALA A 301 -22.44 21.77 5.02
N ARG A 302 -21.32 21.82 5.74
CA ARG A 302 -20.51 23.03 5.89
C ARG A 302 -19.13 22.81 5.30
N VAL A 303 -18.71 23.72 4.43
CA VAL A 303 -17.37 23.73 3.85
C VAL A 303 -16.66 25.00 4.28
N THR A 304 -15.42 24.88 4.72
CA THR A 304 -14.65 25.98 5.32
C THR A 304 -13.46 26.34 4.45
N TRP A 305 -13.21 27.65 4.32
CA TRP A 305 -11.97 28.20 3.81
C TRP A 305 -11.39 29.20 4.79
N THR A 306 -10.06 29.26 4.83
CA THR A 306 -9.33 30.15 5.73
C THR A 306 -8.28 30.90 4.94
N ALA A 307 -8.29 32.22 5.03
CA ALA A 307 -7.24 33.07 4.54
C ALA A 307 -6.08 33.12 5.55
N ARG A 308 -4.85 32.88 5.09
CA ARG A 308 -3.64 32.94 5.92
C ARG A 308 -2.68 33.99 5.38
N PRO A 309 -2.38 35.06 6.14
CA PRO A 309 -1.44 36.08 5.71
C PRO A 309 0.00 35.61 5.94
N SER A 310 0.96 36.22 5.24
CA SER A 310 2.36 35.84 5.42
C SER A 310 2.93 36.24 6.78
N LYS A 311 2.34 37.27 7.37
CA LYS A 311 2.65 37.81 8.68
C LYS A 311 1.36 38.08 9.44
N THR A 312 1.36 37.82 10.74
CA THR A 312 0.24 38.07 11.66
C THR A 312 0.22 39.54 12.15
N GLY A 313 -0.86 39.96 12.83
CA GLY A 313 -0.97 41.28 13.47
C GLY A 313 -1.63 42.40 12.63
N GLY A 314 -2.18 42.07 11.48
CA GLY A 314 -3.09 42.90 10.68
C GLY A 314 -4.56 42.49 10.83
N THR A 315 -5.44 43.08 10.04
CA THR A 315 -6.89 42.86 10.06
C THR A 315 -7.39 42.25 8.76
N PHE A 316 -8.40 41.38 8.88
CA PHE A 316 -9.10 40.79 7.74
C PHE A 316 -10.40 41.53 7.47
N ALA A 317 -10.64 41.86 6.20
CA ALA A 317 -12.01 42.13 5.75
C ALA A 317 -12.81 40.81 5.65
N PRO A 318 -14.14 40.85 5.75
CA PRO A 318 -14.97 39.71 5.34
C PRO A 318 -14.65 39.30 3.90
N PHE A 319 -14.70 38.00 3.61
CA PHE A 319 -14.55 37.49 2.25
C PHE A 319 -15.62 38.11 1.35
N THR A 320 -15.20 38.55 0.16
CA THR A 320 -16.11 38.81 -0.94
C THR A 320 -16.39 37.49 -1.66
N ILE A 321 -17.67 37.16 -1.81
CA ILE A 321 -18.13 35.89 -2.36
C ILE A 321 -18.89 36.18 -3.66
N GLN A 322 -18.33 35.74 -4.79
CA GLN A 322 -18.94 35.91 -6.10
C GLN A 322 -19.41 34.55 -6.62
N ALA A 323 -20.71 34.35 -6.74
CA ALA A 323 -21.28 33.09 -7.22
C ALA A 323 -21.72 33.21 -8.69
N ALA A 324 -21.32 32.25 -9.51
CA ALA A 324 -21.82 32.05 -10.86
C ALA A 324 -23.03 31.11 -10.82
N GLY A 325 -24.21 31.64 -10.52
CA GLY A 325 -25.46 30.88 -10.38
C GLY A 325 -26.09 31.05 -9.00
N VAL A 326 -26.65 29.98 -8.42
CA VAL A 326 -27.22 30.03 -7.07
C VAL A 326 -26.10 30.16 -6.05
N ALA A 327 -26.11 31.25 -5.27
CA ALA A 327 -25.14 31.46 -4.21
C ALA A 327 -25.36 30.46 -3.05
N PRO A 328 -24.28 29.94 -2.43
CA PRO A 328 -24.41 29.16 -1.21
C PRO A 328 -24.82 30.05 -0.04
N LYS A 329 -25.43 29.46 0.99
CA LYS A 329 -25.71 30.18 2.24
C LYS A 329 -24.41 30.42 2.99
N VAL A 330 -24.17 31.67 3.39
CA VAL A 330 -23.01 32.03 4.21
C VAL A 330 -23.35 31.77 5.68
N VAL A 331 -22.63 30.85 6.31
CA VAL A 331 -22.83 30.49 7.73
C VAL A 331 -21.92 31.34 8.63
N GLU A 332 -20.69 31.58 8.20
CA GLU A 332 -19.69 32.39 8.90
C GLU A 332 -18.84 33.13 7.86
N ASN A 333 -18.52 34.41 8.10
CA ASN A 333 -17.65 35.19 7.23
C ASN A 333 -16.97 36.33 8.01
N GLY A 334 -15.77 36.09 8.50
CA GLY A 334 -15.01 37.06 9.28
C GLY A 334 -13.68 36.48 9.78
N ASN A 335 -12.78 37.34 10.25
CA ASN A 335 -11.48 36.96 10.82
C ASN A 335 -10.64 36.05 9.90
N GLY A 336 -10.69 36.29 8.59
CA GLY A 336 -9.99 35.47 7.61
C GLY A 336 -10.57 34.07 7.48
N ARG A 337 -11.82 33.82 7.89
CA ARG A 337 -12.50 32.53 7.75
C ARG A 337 -13.87 32.70 7.10
N VAL A 338 -14.22 31.79 6.21
CA VAL A 338 -15.55 31.70 5.61
C VAL A 338 -16.06 30.26 5.63
N VAL A 339 -17.31 30.08 6.07
CA VAL A 339 -18.02 28.79 6.08
C VAL A 339 -19.26 28.92 5.22
N LEU A 340 -19.34 28.07 4.20
CA LEU A 340 -20.47 28.03 3.27
C LEU A 340 -21.29 26.76 3.47
N GLU A 341 -22.60 26.90 3.37
CA GLU A 341 -23.59 25.82 3.31
C GLU A 341 -24.15 25.77 1.88
N PRO A 342 -23.52 24.96 0.99
CA PRO A 342 -23.96 24.82 -0.40
C PRO A 342 -25.27 24.03 -0.51
N ALA A 343 -25.99 24.24 -1.61
CA ALA A 343 -27.17 23.50 -2.02
C ALA A 343 -26.89 22.75 -3.34
N ARG A 344 -27.79 21.84 -3.76
CA ARG A 344 -27.64 21.06 -5.01
C ARG A 344 -27.43 21.93 -6.25
N GLY A 345 -28.07 23.09 -6.29
CA GLY A 345 -27.98 24.07 -7.39
C GLY A 345 -26.84 25.07 -7.25
N THR A 346 -25.98 24.97 -6.23
CA THR A 346 -24.93 25.96 -5.99
C THR A 346 -23.94 26.00 -7.15
N GLY A 347 -23.76 27.20 -7.69
CA GLY A 347 -22.83 27.50 -8.78
C GLY A 347 -21.36 27.53 -8.34
N ALA A 348 -20.46 27.78 -9.29
CA ALA A 348 -19.05 28.04 -8.96
C ALA A 348 -18.94 29.32 -8.11
N VAL A 349 -18.00 29.35 -7.17
CA VAL A 349 -17.80 30.51 -6.29
C VAL A 349 -16.36 30.99 -6.37
N THR A 350 -16.15 32.29 -6.54
CA THR A 350 -14.85 32.93 -6.32
C THR A 350 -14.85 33.60 -4.96
N LEU A 351 -13.91 33.16 -4.12
CA LEU A 351 -13.63 33.72 -2.80
C LEU A 351 -12.50 34.73 -2.92
N VAL A 352 -12.71 35.95 -2.43
CA VAL A 352 -11.67 36.98 -2.37
C VAL A 352 -11.47 37.40 -0.92
N ALA A 353 -10.24 37.30 -0.43
CA ALA A 353 -9.83 37.73 0.88
C ALA A 353 -8.91 38.95 0.77
N ASN A 354 -9.12 39.92 1.65
CA ASN A 354 -8.30 41.13 1.77
C ASN A 354 -7.74 41.21 3.19
N TYR A 355 -6.45 41.53 3.29
CA TYR A 355 -5.72 41.63 4.53
C TYR A 355 -4.87 42.90 4.57
N THR A 356 -4.93 43.65 5.66
CA THR A 356 -4.20 44.91 5.81
C THR A 356 -3.31 44.86 7.05
N ARG A 357 -2.03 45.20 6.91
CA ARG A 357 -1.06 45.28 8.02
C ARG A 357 -0.15 46.48 7.82
N GLN A 358 -0.14 47.40 8.80
CA GLN A 358 0.72 48.60 8.78
C GLN A 358 0.62 49.41 7.47
N GLY A 359 -0.61 49.55 6.93
CA GLY A 359 -0.85 50.28 5.68
C GLY A 359 -0.50 49.53 4.40
N LYS A 360 0.08 48.32 4.48
CA LYS A 360 0.23 47.42 3.32
C LYS A 360 -0.99 46.53 3.20
N GLU A 361 -1.46 46.33 1.98
CA GLU A 361 -2.58 45.45 1.65
C GLU A 361 -2.10 44.21 0.90
N ALA A 362 -2.73 43.07 1.18
CA ALA A 362 -2.58 41.84 0.44
C ALA A 362 -3.95 41.28 0.08
N THR A 363 -4.10 40.90 -1.19
CA THR A 363 -5.33 40.31 -1.73
C THR A 363 -5.04 38.90 -2.22
N ALA A 364 -5.96 37.98 -1.97
CA ALA A 364 -5.94 36.64 -2.54
C ALA A 364 -7.32 36.29 -3.07
N SER A 365 -7.36 35.58 -4.20
CA SER A 365 -8.58 35.02 -4.76
C SER A 365 -8.45 33.51 -4.95
N ARG A 366 -9.59 32.80 -4.83
CA ARG A 366 -9.67 31.35 -5.06
C ARG A 366 -11.01 30.99 -5.66
N SER A 367 -10.99 30.34 -6.82
CA SER A 367 -12.18 29.71 -7.40
C SER A 367 -12.43 28.35 -6.75
N VAL A 368 -13.69 28.11 -6.40
CA VAL A 368 -14.19 26.92 -5.71
C VAL A 368 -15.34 26.35 -6.53
N ASN A 369 -15.28 25.03 -6.72
CA ASN A 369 -16.33 24.30 -7.41
C ASN A 369 -17.11 23.44 -6.43
N PHE A 370 -18.37 23.16 -6.75
CA PHE A 370 -19.23 22.30 -5.95
C PHE A 370 -19.69 21.13 -6.80
N CYS A 371 -19.53 19.93 -6.27
CA CYS A 371 -20.02 18.72 -6.90
C CYS A 371 -20.84 17.93 -5.90
N VAL A 372 -22.09 17.63 -6.25
CA VAL A 372 -23.03 16.90 -5.41
C VAL A 372 -23.34 15.58 -6.09
N ILE A 373 -23.20 14.46 -5.38
CA ILE A 373 -23.61 13.13 -5.87
C ILE A 373 -24.75 12.61 -4.99
N ASP A 374 -25.86 12.22 -5.62
CA ASP A 374 -27.00 11.59 -4.98
C ASP A 374 -26.66 10.18 -4.47
N SER A 375 -27.41 9.70 -3.48
CA SER A 375 -27.27 8.32 -3.01
C SER A 375 -27.47 7.32 -4.15
N ILE A 376 -26.65 6.26 -4.16
CA ILE A 376 -26.80 5.17 -5.11
C ILE A 376 -28.04 4.36 -4.72
N ARG A 377 -28.99 4.24 -5.65
CA ARG A 377 -30.17 3.38 -5.51
C ARG A 377 -30.03 2.17 -6.41
N VAL A 378 -30.40 1.00 -5.90
CA VAL A 378 -30.42 -0.27 -6.64
C VAL A 378 -31.86 -0.77 -6.62
N ALA A 379 -32.41 -1.16 -7.77
CA ALA A 379 -33.73 -1.80 -7.92
C ALA A 379 -34.81 -1.39 -6.89
N ASP A 380 -35.21 -0.11 -6.90
CA ASP A 380 -36.27 0.44 -6.02
C ASP A 380 -36.07 0.28 -4.49
N GLY A 381 -34.84 0.02 -4.05
CA GLY A 381 -34.47 -0.13 -2.65
C GLY A 381 -33.90 -1.51 -2.32
N GLU A 382 -33.99 -2.47 -3.25
CA GLU A 382 -33.53 -3.82 -3.00
C GLU A 382 -32.02 -3.94 -2.89
N ARG A 383 -31.61 -4.77 -1.92
CA ARG A 383 -30.20 -5.00 -1.60
C ARG A 383 -29.80 -6.45 -1.69
N ASP A 384 -30.74 -7.37 -1.82
CA ASP A 384 -30.50 -8.81 -1.81
C ASP A 384 -30.86 -9.40 -3.17
N PHE A 385 -29.87 -10.00 -3.82
CA PHE A 385 -30.03 -10.56 -5.16
C PHE A 385 -29.50 -11.99 -5.17
N ALA A 386 -30.31 -12.93 -5.65
CA ALA A 386 -29.89 -14.31 -5.82
C ALA A 386 -29.51 -14.61 -7.28
N PHE A 387 -28.50 -15.45 -7.47
CA PHE A 387 -28.25 -16.10 -8.76
C PHE A 387 -29.43 -17.02 -9.09
N ASP A 388 -29.83 -17.04 -10.35
CA ASP A 388 -30.86 -17.96 -10.83
C ASP A 388 -30.38 -19.43 -10.90
N ASP A 389 -31.34 -20.32 -11.16
CA ASP A 389 -31.12 -21.76 -11.23
C ASP A 389 -30.56 -22.23 -12.58
N ALA A 390 -30.34 -21.32 -13.54
CA ALA A 390 -29.86 -21.69 -14.86
C ALA A 390 -28.45 -22.28 -14.77
N ALA A 391 -28.07 -23.16 -15.70
CA ALA A 391 -26.74 -23.80 -15.66
C ALA A 391 -25.59 -22.78 -15.66
N ALA A 392 -25.76 -21.66 -16.37
CA ALA A 392 -24.78 -20.57 -16.35
C ALA A 392 -24.83 -19.75 -15.06
N GLY A 393 -25.96 -19.75 -14.34
CA GLY A 393 -26.21 -18.95 -13.15
C GLY A 393 -26.10 -17.46 -13.42
N LEU A 394 -27.23 -16.77 -13.51
CA LEU A 394 -27.28 -15.33 -13.76
C LEU A 394 -27.68 -14.57 -12.50
N LEU A 395 -26.83 -13.63 -12.08
CA LEU A 395 -27.19 -12.61 -11.11
C LEU A 395 -27.36 -11.28 -11.85
N GLY A 396 -28.60 -10.89 -12.12
CA GLY A 396 -28.92 -9.55 -12.57
C GLY A 396 -29.09 -8.61 -11.38
N VAL A 397 -28.23 -7.60 -11.26
CA VAL A 397 -28.49 -6.47 -10.35
C VAL A 397 -29.22 -5.40 -11.16
N PRO A 398 -30.55 -5.25 -10.98
CA PRO A 398 -31.33 -4.36 -11.83
C PRO A 398 -30.93 -2.91 -11.57
N LYS A 399 -30.42 -2.25 -12.61
CA LYS A 399 -30.34 -0.80 -12.80
C LYS A 399 -29.98 0.00 -11.53
N ALA A 400 -28.69 0.04 -11.21
CA ALA A 400 -28.16 1.00 -10.24
C ALA A 400 -28.28 2.42 -10.81
N ARG A 401 -28.69 3.39 -9.98
CA ARG A 401 -28.92 4.78 -10.40
C ARG A 401 -28.35 5.78 -9.41
N SER A 402 -27.84 6.88 -9.93
CA SER A 402 -27.44 8.06 -9.17
C SER A 402 -27.51 9.28 -10.08
N LYS A 403 -27.49 10.47 -9.50
CA LYS A 403 -27.39 11.73 -10.23
C LYS A 403 -26.27 12.55 -9.64
N ALA A 404 -25.72 13.44 -10.45
CA ALA A 404 -24.72 14.38 -9.99
C ALA A 404 -24.94 15.79 -10.56
N THR A 405 -24.61 16.79 -9.76
CA THR A 405 -24.52 18.18 -10.23
C THR A 405 -23.12 18.72 -10.02
N TYR A 406 -22.64 19.52 -10.97
CA TYR A 406 -21.38 20.24 -10.91
C TYR A 406 -21.67 21.72 -11.16
N ASN A 407 -21.36 22.56 -10.17
CA ASN A 407 -21.67 23.99 -10.17
C ASN A 407 -23.15 24.27 -10.54
N GLY A 408 -24.06 23.46 -10.02
CA GLY A 408 -25.50 23.56 -10.25
C GLY A 408 -26.01 22.98 -11.58
N GLY A 409 -25.12 22.64 -12.52
CA GLY A 409 -25.47 21.95 -13.77
C GLY A 409 -25.54 20.43 -13.59
N ASP A 410 -26.44 19.75 -14.32
CA ASP A 410 -26.53 18.29 -14.33
C ASP A 410 -25.34 17.70 -15.10
N VAL A 411 -24.61 16.80 -14.46
CA VAL A 411 -23.46 16.06 -15.02
C VAL A 411 -23.61 14.56 -14.81
N SER A 412 -24.85 14.08 -14.62
CA SER A 412 -25.13 12.66 -14.35
C SER A 412 -24.65 11.74 -15.49
N ALA A 413 -24.57 12.25 -16.72
CA ALA A 413 -24.02 11.52 -17.86
C ALA A 413 -22.52 11.17 -17.73
N GLU A 414 -21.78 11.89 -16.88
CA GLU A 414 -20.34 11.72 -16.66
C GLU A 414 -20.01 10.72 -15.54
N LEU A 415 -21.01 10.27 -14.78
CA LEU A 415 -20.81 9.32 -13.68
C LEU A 415 -20.21 8.02 -14.22
N ALA A 416 -19.11 7.57 -13.61
CA ALA A 416 -18.44 6.32 -13.91
C ALA A 416 -18.68 5.31 -12.78
N TRP A 417 -19.14 4.12 -13.13
CA TRP A 417 -19.54 3.08 -12.19
C TRP A 417 -18.51 1.96 -12.12
N THR A 418 -18.29 1.44 -10.92
CA THR A 418 -17.52 0.21 -10.71
C THR A 418 -18.22 -0.69 -9.74
N PHE A 419 -18.28 -1.98 -10.06
CA PHE A 419 -18.91 -3.00 -9.24
C PHE A 419 -17.84 -4.00 -8.78
N GLU A 420 -17.94 -4.43 -7.52
CA GLU A 420 -17.09 -5.49 -7.01
C GLU A 420 -17.37 -6.80 -7.76
N ARG A 421 -16.30 -7.55 -8.04
CA ARG A 421 -16.40 -8.85 -8.70
C ARG A 421 -16.90 -9.93 -7.73
N ILE A 422 -17.64 -10.89 -8.27
CA ILE A 422 -18.12 -12.07 -7.53
C ILE A 422 -17.38 -13.29 -8.09
N GLY A 423 -16.23 -13.62 -7.50
CA GLY A 423 -15.40 -14.79 -7.85
C GLY A 423 -14.77 -14.79 -9.26
N PRO A 424 -13.85 -15.74 -9.54
CA PRO A 424 -13.31 -16.02 -10.88
C PRO A 424 -13.98 -17.25 -11.54
N PRO A 425 -14.09 -17.33 -12.88
CA PRO A 425 -13.99 -16.29 -13.91
C PRO A 425 -15.39 -15.93 -14.43
N GLY A 426 -16.33 -15.63 -13.53
CA GLY A 426 -17.66 -15.24 -13.97
C GLY A 426 -17.59 -14.00 -14.87
N GLU A 427 -18.13 -14.09 -16.10
CA GLU A 427 -18.19 -12.93 -16.98
C GLU A 427 -19.09 -11.88 -16.34
N THR A 428 -18.56 -10.67 -16.18
CA THR A 428 -19.35 -9.51 -15.74
C THR A 428 -19.66 -8.70 -16.98
N THR A 429 -20.94 -8.65 -17.36
CA THR A 429 -21.39 -7.77 -18.44
C THR A 429 -22.09 -6.56 -17.84
N MET A 430 -21.82 -5.39 -18.40
CA MET A 430 -22.40 -4.12 -17.97
C MET A 430 -23.10 -3.46 -19.14
N ALA A 431 -24.23 -2.82 -18.86
CA ALA A 431 -24.97 -2.01 -19.81
C ALA A 431 -25.14 -0.59 -19.25
N PRO A 432 -24.58 0.44 -19.90
CA PRO A 432 -23.72 0.38 -21.10
C PRO A 432 -22.35 -0.30 -20.86
N ALA A 433 -21.73 -0.78 -21.94
CA ALA A 433 -20.45 -1.51 -21.89
C ALA A 433 -19.29 -0.68 -21.30
N ALA A 434 -19.26 0.62 -21.60
CA ALA A 434 -18.53 1.58 -20.78
C ALA A 434 -19.50 2.03 -19.68
N PRO A 435 -19.34 1.61 -18.42
CA PRO A 435 -20.35 1.76 -17.38
C PRO A 435 -20.40 3.23 -16.90
N ARG A 436 -20.96 4.08 -17.74
CA ARG A 436 -21.12 5.52 -17.55
C ARG A 436 -22.58 5.94 -17.69
N GLY A 437 -22.95 7.03 -17.03
CA GLY A 437 -24.27 7.63 -17.10
C GLY A 437 -25.00 7.64 -15.76
N ASP A 438 -26.25 8.11 -15.76
CA ASP A 438 -27.07 8.20 -14.55
C ASP A 438 -27.58 6.83 -14.06
N ASN A 439 -27.42 5.79 -14.87
CA ASN A 439 -27.75 4.42 -14.53
C ASN A 439 -26.88 3.38 -15.24
N VAL A 440 -26.63 2.26 -14.56
CA VAL A 440 -25.93 1.09 -15.09
C VAL A 440 -26.63 -0.19 -14.61
N THR A 441 -26.76 -1.17 -15.49
CA THR A 441 -27.13 -2.54 -15.14
C THR A 441 -25.90 -3.42 -15.18
N VAL A 442 -25.75 -4.32 -14.21
CA VAL A 442 -24.69 -5.32 -14.18
C VAL A 442 -25.28 -6.71 -14.11
N HIS A 443 -24.69 -7.61 -14.90
CA HIS A 443 -25.00 -9.03 -14.88
C HIS A 443 -23.71 -9.79 -14.55
N TYR A 444 -23.79 -10.67 -13.56
CA TYR A 444 -22.76 -11.66 -13.29
C TYR A 444 -23.25 -13.01 -13.79
N THR A 445 -22.45 -13.67 -14.62
CA THR A 445 -22.70 -15.05 -15.05
C THR A 445 -21.68 -15.97 -14.40
N GLY A 446 -22.12 -17.15 -13.99
CA GLY A 446 -21.31 -18.15 -13.29
C GLY A 446 -21.37 -17.92 -11.79
N LEU A 447 -21.77 -18.96 -11.05
CA LEU A 447 -21.62 -18.95 -9.60
C LEU A 447 -20.12 -18.99 -9.24
N PRO A 448 -19.70 -18.41 -8.10
CA PRO A 448 -18.33 -18.55 -7.62
C PRO A 448 -18.05 -19.96 -7.09
N THR A 449 -16.79 -20.40 -7.14
CA THR A 449 -16.34 -21.67 -6.53
C THR A 449 -16.36 -21.64 -5.00
N LEU A 450 -16.12 -20.47 -4.41
CA LEU A 450 -15.98 -20.32 -2.95
C LEU A 450 -17.22 -19.69 -2.33
N ASN A 451 -17.70 -20.25 -1.22
CA ASN A 451 -18.83 -19.70 -0.45
C ASN A 451 -18.57 -18.25 0.00
N GLY A 452 -17.33 -17.95 0.41
CA GLY A 452 -16.93 -16.60 0.82
C GLY A 452 -16.94 -15.55 -0.29
N ALA A 453 -17.13 -15.94 -1.55
CA ALA A 453 -17.27 -14.99 -2.65
C ALA A 453 -18.68 -14.40 -2.76
N PHE A 454 -19.69 -14.98 -2.10
CA PHE A 454 -21.03 -14.39 -1.98
C PHE A 454 -21.04 -13.24 -0.94
N GLY A 455 -22.24 -12.82 -0.54
CA GLY A 455 -22.44 -11.82 0.49
C GLY A 455 -22.29 -10.39 -0.01
N LYS A 456 -21.87 -9.50 0.88
CA LYS A 456 -21.83 -8.05 0.61
C LYS A 456 -20.86 -7.73 -0.53
N LYS A 457 -21.32 -6.94 -1.51
CA LYS A 457 -20.57 -6.46 -2.68
C LYS A 457 -20.68 -4.97 -2.83
N ARG A 458 -19.54 -4.34 -3.12
CA ARG A 458 -19.42 -2.89 -3.24
C ARG A 458 -19.86 -2.38 -4.62
N ILE A 459 -20.54 -1.24 -4.62
CA ILE A 459 -20.81 -0.43 -5.81
C ILE A 459 -20.19 0.95 -5.54
N ASP A 460 -19.31 1.39 -6.44
CA ASP A 460 -18.76 2.74 -6.41
C ASP A 460 -19.25 3.51 -7.64
N VAL A 461 -19.60 4.77 -7.44
CA VAL A 461 -19.82 5.74 -8.51
C VAL A 461 -18.87 6.92 -8.32
N LYS A 462 -18.22 7.34 -9.39
CA LYS A 462 -17.24 8.42 -9.39
C LYS A 462 -17.57 9.44 -10.46
N ILE A 463 -17.23 10.69 -10.21
CA ILE A 463 -17.24 11.75 -11.21
C ILE A 463 -15.94 12.53 -11.14
N GLN A 464 -15.33 12.71 -12.30
CA GLN A 464 -14.12 13.49 -12.48
C GLN A 464 -14.40 14.59 -13.49
N THR A 465 -14.74 15.78 -13.00
CA THR A 465 -15.13 16.93 -13.83
C THR A 465 -14.51 18.21 -13.26
N GLY A 466 -13.84 19.00 -14.10
CA GLY A 466 -13.01 20.12 -13.64
C GLY A 466 -12.00 19.71 -12.56
N PRO A 467 -11.88 20.45 -11.44
CA PRO A 467 -11.03 20.06 -10.31
C PRO A 467 -11.71 19.10 -9.33
N CYS A 468 -12.94 18.65 -9.62
CA CYS A 468 -13.68 17.73 -8.76
C CYS A 468 -13.35 16.28 -9.08
N ASN A 469 -13.03 15.51 -8.05
CA ASN A 469 -12.92 14.06 -8.10
C ASN A 469 -13.75 13.49 -6.94
N CYS A 470 -15.05 13.36 -7.17
CA CYS A 470 -16.01 12.98 -6.14
C CYS A 470 -16.43 11.53 -6.32
N SER A 471 -16.68 10.84 -5.21
CA SER A 471 -17.08 9.43 -5.23
C SER A 471 -18.12 9.12 -4.18
N ARG A 472 -18.95 8.12 -4.45
CA ARG A 472 -19.89 7.52 -3.51
C ARG A 472 -19.80 6.02 -3.59
N THR A 473 -20.09 5.39 -2.46
CA THR A 473 -20.04 3.94 -2.32
C THR A 473 -21.31 3.46 -1.65
N THR A 474 -21.88 2.36 -2.14
CA THR A 474 -22.92 1.58 -1.45
C THR A 474 -22.59 0.10 -1.58
N SER A 475 -23.50 -0.76 -1.14
CA SER A 475 -23.39 -2.20 -1.30
C SER A 475 -24.72 -2.87 -1.54
N PHE A 476 -24.67 -4.01 -2.23
CA PHE A 476 -25.70 -5.04 -2.29
C PHE A 476 -25.17 -6.33 -1.66
N ARG A 477 -25.99 -7.38 -1.56
CA ARG A 477 -25.63 -8.73 -1.13
C ARG A 477 -26.01 -9.71 -2.23
N ALA A 478 -25.08 -10.61 -2.54
CA ALA A 478 -25.26 -11.68 -3.51
C ALA A 478 -25.50 -13.01 -2.80
N PHE A 479 -26.48 -13.78 -3.27
CA PHE A 479 -26.91 -15.06 -2.71
C PHE A 479 -26.99 -16.12 -3.79
N TYR A 480 -27.05 -17.39 -3.41
CA TYR A 480 -27.33 -18.49 -4.33
C TYR A 480 -28.67 -19.15 -4.02
N SER A 481 -29.31 -19.71 -5.04
CA SER A 481 -30.43 -20.63 -4.87
C SER A 481 -29.93 -21.93 -4.25
N PRO A 482 -30.43 -22.34 -3.06
CA PRO A 482 -29.89 -23.49 -2.34
C PRO A 482 -30.11 -24.83 -3.06
N ARG A 483 -31.23 -24.97 -3.79
CA ARG A 483 -31.64 -26.24 -4.42
C ARG A 483 -31.09 -26.43 -5.83
N ALA A 484 -30.63 -25.35 -6.47
CA ALA A 484 -29.95 -25.44 -7.76
C ALA A 484 -28.66 -26.25 -7.65
N THR A 485 -28.21 -26.81 -8.77
CA THR A 485 -27.04 -27.71 -8.85
C THR A 485 -26.00 -27.18 -9.84
N ASN A 486 -25.88 -25.85 -9.91
CA ASN A 486 -25.09 -25.10 -10.90
C ASN A 486 -23.79 -24.50 -10.34
N HIS A 487 -23.33 -24.96 -9.17
CA HIS A 487 -22.02 -24.60 -8.61
C HIS A 487 -20.86 -25.09 -9.50
N PRO A 488 -19.69 -24.39 -9.55
CA PRO A 488 -18.51 -24.86 -10.29
C PRO A 488 -17.46 -25.57 -9.40
N PRO A 489 -16.89 -26.73 -9.79
CA PRO A 489 -17.29 -27.51 -10.96
C PRO A 489 -18.69 -28.10 -10.77
N ALA A 490 -19.46 -28.14 -11.85
CA ALA A 490 -20.70 -28.90 -11.85
C ALA A 490 -20.31 -30.38 -11.75
N GLY A 491 -20.82 -31.06 -10.73
CA GLY A 491 -20.39 -32.40 -10.40
C GLY A 491 -21.53 -33.24 -9.86
N ALA A 492 -21.43 -34.55 -10.11
CA ALA A 492 -22.19 -35.52 -9.36
C ALA A 492 -21.63 -35.65 -7.93
N ASP A 493 -22.41 -36.22 -7.03
CA ASP A 493 -22.02 -36.54 -5.67
C ASP A 493 -20.82 -37.50 -5.61
N ALA A 494 -20.35 -37.80 -4.40
CA ALA A 494 -19.19 -38.67 -4.17
C ALA A 494 -19.37 -40.09 -4.76
N LEU A 495 -20.59 -40.49 -5.11
CA LEU A 495 -20.92 -41.77 -5.72
C LEU A 495 -21.06 -41.67 -7.25
N GLY A 496 -20.97 -40.47 -7.82
CA GLY A 496 -21.14 -40.22 -9.26
C GLY A 496 -22.59 -40.35 -9.72
N GLU A 497 -23.55 -40.41 -8.79
CA GLU A 497 -24.92 -40.81 -9.10
C GLU A 497 -25.85 -39.63 -9.34
N GLN A 498 -25.68 -38.51 -8.62
CA GLN A 498 -26.64 -37.41 -8.64
C GLN A 498 -25.99 -36.02 -8.56
N PRO A 499 -26.58 -34.97 -9.17
CA PRO A 499 -26.10 -33.60 -9.02
C PRO A 499 -26.13 -33.12 -7.56
N VAL A 500 -25.04 -32.48 -7.11
CA VAL A 500 -24.95 -31.90 -5.77
C VAL A 500 -25.65 -30.53 -5.72
N PRO A 501 -26.52 -30.27 -4.72
CA PRO A 501 -27.15 -28.97 -4.57
C PRO A 501 -26.19 -27.92 -3.99
N ASN A 502 -26.41 -26.66 -4.36
CA ASN A 502 -25.60 -25.52 -3.95
C ASN A 502 -25.50 -25.39 -2.43
N TRP A 503 -26.58 -25.63 -1.68
CA TRP A 503 -26.54 -25.58 -0.21
C TRP A 503 -25.47 -26.53 0.34
N PHE A 504 -25.38 -27.75 -0.19
CA PHE A 504 -24.41 -28.73 0.30
C PHE A 504 -23.01 -28.30 -0.10
N TYR A 505 -22.82 -27.96 -1.38
CA TYR A 505 -21.53 -27.56 -1.92
C TYR A 505 -20.91 -26.38 -1.17
N TYR A 506 -21.68 -25.32 -0.92
CA TYR A 506 -21.18 -24.11 -0.26
C TYR A 506 -21.09 -24.26 1.26
N MET A 507 -22.05 -24.93 1.92
CA MET A 507 -21.99 -25.12 3.37
C MET A 507 -20.89 -26.10 3.80
N ALA A 508 -20.50 -27.04 2.92
CA ALA A 508 -19.32 -27.89 3.15
C ALA A 508 -18.02 -27.09 3.29
N GLN A 509 -17.96 -25.87 2.76
CA GLN A 509 -16.81 -24.97 2.86
C GLN A 509 -16.83 -24.09 4.12
N SER A 510 -17.93 -24.12 4.87
CA SER A 510 -18.17 -23.21 5.99
C SER A 510 -17.73 -23.79 7.34
N GLY A 511 -17.80 -22.96 8.40
CA GLY A 511 -17.69 -23.42 9.78
C GLY A 511 -18.66 -24.56 10.15
N ALA A 512 -19.80 -24.68 9.44
CA ALA A 512 -20.80 -25.71 9.68
C ALA A 512 -20.30 -27.14 9.45
N MET A 513 -19.32 -27.37 8.58
CA MET A 513 -18.76 -28.71 8.36
C MET A 513 -17.26 -28.81 8.72
N ARG A 514 -16.71 -27.78 9.35
CA ARG A 514 -15.30 -27.76 9.73
C ARG A 514 -14.96 -28.94 10.66
N GLY A 515 -13.94 -29.69 10.28
CA GLY A 515 -13.45 -30.85 11.05
C GLY A 515 -14.13 -32.17 10.71
N ILE A 516 -14.98 -32.21 9.68
CA ILE A 516 -15.60 -33.42 9.14
C ILE A 516 -14.97 -33.68 7.77
N ASP A 517 -14.15 -34.72 7.68
CA ASP A 517 -13.31 -35.01 6.52
C ASP A 517 -13.93 -36.02 5.54
N ARG A 518 -15.01 -36.69 5.93
CA ARG A 518 -15.68 -37.74 5.15
C ARG A 518 -17.17 -37.47 4.99
N VAL A 519 -17.53 -36.35 4.37
CA VAL A 519 -18.93 -35.96 4.13
C VAL A 519 -19.29 -36.01 2.65
N ALA A 520 -20.47 -36.53 2.33
CA ALA A 520 -21.03 -36.60 0.99
C ALA A 520 -22.50 -36.23 0.96
N TYR A 521 -22.98 -35.80 -0.20
CA TYR A 521 -24.40 -35.60 -0.45
C TYR A 521 -25.04 -36.92 -0.90
N ALA A 522 -26.29 -37.15 -0.49
CA ALA A 522 -27.16 -38.17 -1.07
C ALA A 522 -28.56 -37.59 -1.32
N ARG A 523 -29.23 -37.93 -2.41
CA ARG A 523 -30.61 -37.45 -2.62
C ARG A 523 -31.56 -38.02 -1.56
N GLN A 524 -31.45 -39.32 -1.32
CA GLN A 524 -32.24 -40.06 -0.34
C GLN A 524 -31.38 -41.16 0.28
N ARG A 525 -31.61 -41.41 1.57
CA ARG A 525 -31.15 -42.58 2.28
C ARG A 525 -32.30 -43.08 3.14
N THR A 526 -32.33 -44.38 3.37
CA THR A 526 -33.29 -45.01 4.27
C THR A 526 -32.58 -45.23 5.59
N ALA A 527 -33.13 -44.67 6.67
CA ALA A 527 -32.67 -44.96 8.02
C ALA A 527 -32.85 -46.45 8.32
N THR A 528 -32.10 -46.97 9.29
CA THR A 528 -32.13 -48.38 9.72
C THR A 528 -33.52 -48.87 10.14
N GLY A 529 -34.47 -47.96 10.39
CA GLY A 529 -35.89 -48.24 10.67
C GLY A 529 -36.87 -48.09 9.48
N GLY A 530 -36.40 -47.97 8.24
CA GLY A 530 -37.24 -47.97 7.02
C GLY A 530 -37.82 -46.60 6.61
N GLY A 531 -37.56 -45.52 7.36
CA GLY A 531 -37.99 -44.16 7.03
C GLY A 531 -36.91 -43.35 6.28
N PRO A 532 -37.27 -42.24 5.61
CA PRO A 532 -36.26 -41.40 4.94
C PRO A 532 -35.38 -40.68 5.97
N ALA A 533 -34.06 -40.82 5.88
CA ALA A 533 -33.13 -40.18 6.79
C ALA A 533 -32.84 -38.72 6.38
N ILE A 534 -32.43 -37.86 7.31
CA ILE A 534 -31.89 -36.51 7.01
C ILE A 534 -30.37 -36.51 6.90
N GLY A 535 -29.70 -37.39 7.65
CA GLY A 535 -28.30 -37.78 7.54
C GLY A 535 -28.14 -39.27 7.80
N GLN A 536 -26.99 -39.84 7.44
CA GLN A 536 -26.63 -41.23 7.74
C GLN A 536 -25.11 -41.42 7.73
N PHE A 537 -24.56 -41.97 8.79
CA PHE A 537 -23.25 -42.62 8.75
C PHE A 537 -23.34 -44.01 8.09
N ASP A 538 -22.54 -44.23 7.06
CA ASP A 538 -22.43 -45.47 6.31
C ASP A 538 -21.15 -46.20 6.75
N GLU A 539 -21.32 -47.30 7.50
CA GLU A 539 -20.22 -48.07 8.10
C GLU A 539 -19.30 -48.70 7.04
N GLU A 540 -19.86 -49.19 5.94
CA GLU A 540 -19.11 -49.89 4.90
C GLU A 540 -18.11 -48.96 4.21
N THR A 541 -18.57 -47.75 3.91
CA THR A 541 -17.74 -46.73 3.26
C THR A 541 -17.00 -45.86 4.27
N GLY A 542 -17.47 -45.80 5.53
CA GLY A 542 -17.03 -44.87 6.56
C GLY A 542 -17.36 -43.40 6.24
N MET A 543 -18.39 -43.15 5.42
CA MET A 543 -18.81 -41.83 4.96
C MET A 543 -20.03 -41.31 5.73
N VAL A 544 -20.08 -40.00 5.96
CA VAL A 544 -21.26 -39.27 6.44
C VAL A 544 -22.04 -38.76 5.24
N PHE A 545 -23.27 -39.24 5.07
CA PHE A 545 -24.17 -38.76 4.04
C PHE A 545 -25.15 -37.74 4.62
N LEU A 546 -25.26 -36.57 4.00
CA LEU A 546 -26.33 -35.61 4.25
C LEU A 546 -27.32 -35.65 3.12
N THR A 547 -28.62 -35.69 3.45
CA THR A 547 -29.65 -35.91 2.44
C THR A 547 -30.32 -34.61 1.97
N GLY A 548 -30.92 -34.63 0.78
CA GLY A 548 -31.76 -33.53 0.30
C GLY A 548 -32.96 -33.23 1.22
N ARG A 549 -33.42 -34.20 2.03
CA ARG A 549 -34.52 -34.02 2.98
C ARG A 549 -34.17 -33.04 4.09
N LEU A 550 -32.89 -32.95 4.46
CA LEU A 550 -32.39 -32.05 5.49
C LEU A 550 -32.83 -30.60 5.27
N TRP A 551 -32.78 -30.14 4.01
CA TRP A 551 -33.20 -28.78 3.64
C TRP A 551 -34.73 -28.58 3.64
N GLN A 552 -35.52 -29.66 3.62
CA GLN A 552 -36.98 -29.60 3.52
C GLN A 552 -37.67 -29.63 4.88
N VAL A 553 -37.16 -30.44 5.82
CA VAL A 553 -37.87 -30.71 7.09
C VAL A 553 -37.23 -30.06 8.31
N GLY A 554 -36.00 -29.52 8.19
CA GLY A 554 -35.25 -28.98 9.32
C GLY A 554 -34.78 -30.07 10.29
N CYS A 555 -34.16 -29.66 11.40
CA CYS A 555 -33.56 -30.56 12.39
C CYS A 555 -34.43 -30.77 13.61
N THR A 556 -34.21 -31.89 14.30
CA THR A 556 -34.90 -32.21 15.54
C THR A 556 -34.48 -31.25 16.66
N PRO A 557 -35.40 -30.55 17.34
CA PRO A 557 -35.04 -29.63 18.41
C PRO A 557 -34.44 -30.39 19.59
N ALA A 558 -33.44 -29.78 20.24
CA ALA A 558 -32.89 -30.30 21.48
C ALA A 558 -34.00 -30.47 22.54
N VAL A 559 -34.05 -31.64 23.16
CA VAL A 559 -34.95 -31.94 24.27
C VAL A 559 -34.17 -31.99 25.60
N ARG A 560 -34.87 -31.77 26.72
CA ARG A 560 -34.31 -32.06 28.05
C ARG A 560 -34.23 -33.58 28.22
N HIS A 561 -33.23 -34.08 28.94
CA HIS A 561 -33.08 -35.51 29.27
C HIS A 561 -34.41 -36.15 29.69
N GLY A 562 -34.77 -37.27 29.08
CA GLY A 562 -36.01 -38.01 29.35
C GLY A 562 -37.29 -37.34 28.81
N GLY A 563 -37.18 -36.31 27.98
CA GLY A 563 -38.32 -35.68 27.31
C GLY A 563 -38.95 -36.61 26.25
N LYS A 564 -40.25 -36.44 25.98
CA LYS A 564 -40.89 -37.08 24.82
C LYS A 564 -40.35 -36.42 23.54
N PRO A 565 -40.07 -37.19 22.46
CA PRO A 565 -39.62 -36.61 21.21
C PRO A 565 -40.68 -35.68 20.65
N VAL A 566 -40.26 -34.53 20.13
CA VAL A 566 -41.10 -33.75 19.20
C VAL A 566 -40.94 -34.43 17.84
N ALA A 567 -42.01 -35.01 17.30
CA ALA A 567 -41.94 -35.67 16.00
C ALA A 567 -41.37 -34.68 14.96
N ILE A 568 -40.41 -35.14 14.15
CA ILE A 568 -39.70 -34.34 13.12
C ILE A 568 -40.70 -33.58 12.22
N ALA A 569 -41.84 -34.19 11.91
CA ALA A 569 -42.90 -33.58 11.10
C ALA A 569 -43.68 -32.43 11.79
N SER A 570 -43.48 -32.23 13.10
CA SER A 570 -44.18 -31.24 13.94
C SER A 570 -43.25 -30.27 14.67
N ALA A 571 -41.94 -30.40 14.46
CA ALA A 571 -40.92 -29.64 15.17
C ALA A 571 -40.79 -28.19 14.67
N ARG A 572 -41.81 -27.36 14.96
CA ARG A 572 -41.64 -25.91 14.96
C ARG A 572 -40.68 -25.54 16.09
N GLY A 573 -39.43 -25.20 15.76
CA GLY A 573 -38.44 -24.70 16.74
C GLY A 573 -37.04 -25.34 16.68
N GLY A 574 -36.84 -26.37 15.83
CA GLY A 574 -35.53 -26.94 15.54
C GLY A 574 -34.61 -25.98 14.77
N ASN A 575 -33.33 -26.33 14.66
CA ASN A 575 -32.40 -25.61 13.79
C ASN A 575 -32.84 -25.74 12.32
N SER A 576 -32.57 -24.71 11.52
CA SER A 576 -32.83 -24.66 10.07
C SER A 576 -31.60 -24.12 9.32
N GLY A 577 -31.58 -24.31 7.99
CA GLY A 577 -30.50 -23.82 7.14
C GLY A 577 -29.13 -24.37 7.58
N ILE A 578 -28.12 -23.51 7.59
CA ILE A 578 -26.74 -23.88 7.93
C ILE A 578 -26.57 -24.51 9.32
N ASP A 579 -27.38 -24.11 10.31
CA ASP A 579 -27.30 -24.68 11.66
C ASP A 579 -27.77 -26.14 11.69
N CYS A 580 -28.81 -26.45 10.91
CA CYS A 580 -29.32 -27.81 10.81
C CYS A 580 -28.31 -28.73 10.09
N VAL A 581 -27.66 -28.17 9.08
CA VAL A 581 -26.54 -28.83 8.40
C VAL A 581 -25.41 -29.12 9.38
N ALA A 582 -25.03 -28.15 10.22
CA ALA A 582 -23.97 -28.31 11.21
C ALA A 582 -24.29 -29.36 12.29
N GLU A 583 -25.52 -29.34 12.81
CA GLU A 583 -26.02 -30.30 13.80
C GLU A 583 -26.02 -31.72 13.25
N THR A 584 -26.61 -31.92 12.06
CA THR A 584 -26.72 -33.25 11.44
C THR A 584 -25.35 -33.78 11.04
N ALA A 585 -24.49 -32.97 10.44
CA ALA A 585 -23.16 -33.43 10.05
C ALA A 585 -22.33 -33.89 11.26
N ARG A 586 -22.44 -33.21 12.40
CA ARG A 586 -21.78 -33.59 13.65
C ARG A 586 -22.39 -34.81 14.30
N HIS A 587 -23.71 -34.96 14.25
CA HIS A 587 -24.41 -36.16 14.69
C HIS A 587 -23.84 -37.39 13.98
N GLU A 588 -23.83 -37.35 12.64
CA GLU A 588 -23.35 -38.49 11.84
C GLU A 588 -21.82 -38.68 11.96
N ASP A 589 -21.02 -37.61 12.06
CA ASP A 589 -19.57 -37.73 12.29
C ASP A 589 -19.25 -38.32 13.67
N GLN A 590 -20.12 -38.12 14.67
CA GLN A 590 -19.96 -38.78 15.97
C GLN A 590 -20.14 -40.28 15.85
N HIS A 591 -21.12 -40.76 15.07
CA HIS A 591 -21.24 -42.19 14.80
C HIS A 591 -19.98 -42.77 14.16
N ARG A 592 -19.36 -42.03 13.22
CA ARG A 592 -18.09 -42.44 12.61
C ARG A 592 -16.94 -42.52 13.63
N ARG A 593 -16.85 -41.55 14.55
CA ARG A 593 -15.82 -41.53 15.59
C ARG A 593 -16.03 -42.65 16.61
N ASP A 594 -17.27 -42.85 17.02
CA ASP A 594 -17.66 -43.92 17.93
C ASP A 594 -17.32 -45.27 17.29
N ASP A 595 -17.73 -45.51 16.04
CA ASP A 595 -17.43 -46.73 15.30
C ASP A 595 -15.92 -47.01 15.21
N ALA A 596 -15.12 -46.00 14.80
CA ALA A 596 -13.67 -46.12 14.72
C ALA A 596 -12.97 -46.33 16.08
N THR A 597 -13.62 -45.95 17.19
CA THR A 597 -13.07 -46.08 18.56
C THR A 597 -13.51 -47.38 19.21
N TRP A 598 -14.77 -47.77 19.01
CA TRP A 598 -15.42 -48.92 19.61
C TRP A 598 -15.04 -50.21 18.90
N TRP A 599 -14.89 -50.15 17.59
CA TRP A 599 -14.60 -51.28 16.72
C TRP A 599 -13.24 -51.04 16.05
N LEU A 600 -12.15 -51.18 16.82
CA LEU A 600 -10.77 -51.10 16.32
C LEU A 600 -10.41 -52.24 15.33
N GLY A 601 -11.36 -53.14 15.05
CA GLY A 601 -11.37 -54.17 14.02
C GLY A 601 -12.79 -54.32 13.47
N ASP A 602 -13.16 -55.51 13.00
CA ASP A 602 -14.53 -55.73 12.52
C ASP A 602 -15.54 -55.79 13.67
N TYR A 603 -16.77 -55.36 13.38
CA TYR A 603 -17.90 -55.49 14.29
C TYR A 603 -18.06 -56.94 14.79
N SER A 604 -18.20 -57.11 16.12
CA SER A 604 -18.34 -58.43 16.76
C SER A 604 -19.66 -58.55 17.52
N ILE A 605 -20.53 -59.43 17.04
CA ILE A 605 -21.80 -59.78 17.71
C ILE A 605 -21.59 -60.44 19.09
N THR A 606 -20.39 -60.93 19.40
CA THR A 606 -20.12 -61.51 20.74
C THR A 606 -19.78 -60.43 21.77
N GLU A 607 -19.42 -59.24 21.29
CA GLU A 607 -19.08 -58.07 22.08
C GLU A 607 -20.23 -57.05 22.17
N ASP A 608 -21.29 -57.24 21.38
CA ASP A 608 -22.54 -56.45 21.36
C ASP A 608 -23.73 -57.44 21.32
N VAL A 609 -24.29 -57.77 22.48
CA VAL A 609 -25.26 -58.88 22.63
C VAL A 609 -26.67 -58.48 22.17
N ASP A 610 -27.03 -57.22 22.36
CA ASP A 610 -28.34 -56.69 22.00
C ASP A 610 -28.37 -56.04 20.60
N LEU A 611 -27.22 -56.10 19.90
CA LEU A 611 -27.03 -55.77 18.49
C LEU A 611 -27.30 -54.29 18.19
N ASP A 612 -26.99 -53.42 19.15
CA ASP A 612 -27.23 -51.99 19.06
C ASP A 612 -26.01 -51.20 18.54
N ARG A 613 -24.90 -51.89 18.30
CA ARG A 613 -23.58 -51.41 17.85
C ARG A 613 -22.79 -50.63 18.90
N VAL A 614 -23.14 -50.73 20.18
CA VAL A 614 -22.31 -50.30 21.31
C VAL A 614 -21.64 -51.54 21.92
N PRO A 615 -20.31 -51.58 22.02
CA PRO A 615 -19.67 -52.71 22.70
C PRO A 615 -20.07 -52.75 24.17
N ARG A 616 -20.29 -53.95 24.68
CA ARG A 616 -20.50 -54.26 26.10
C ARG A 616 -19.49 -53.57 27.02
N SER A 617 -18.23 -53.43 26.56
CA SER A 617 -17.16 -52.80 27.34
C SER A 617 -17.44 -51.30 27.58
N VAL A 618 -18.09 -50.62 26.63
CA VAL A 618 -18.52 -49.22 26.71
C VAL A 618 -19.77 -49.12 27.58
N GLU A 619 -20.77 -49.98 27.36
CA GLU A 619 -22.02 -49.95 28.14
C GLU A 619 -21.78 -50.21 29.63
N ARG A 620 -20.91 -51.17 29.99
CA ARG A 620 -20.58 -51.47 31.40
C ARG A 620 -19.93 -50.32 32.14
N GLN A 621 -19.33 -49.37 31.42
CA GLN A 621 -18.70 -48.19 32.00
C GLN A 621 -19.68 -47.00 32.08
N ARG A 622 -20.81 -47.07 31.37
CA ARG A 622 -21.77 -45.97 31.27
C ARG A 622 -22.93 -46.17 32.25
N PRO A 623 -23.24 -45.20 33.12
CA PRO A 623 -24.31 -45.33 34.11
C PRO A 623 -25.67 -45.68 33.46
N GLY A 624 -26.37 -46.63 34.06
CA GLY A 624 -27.72 -47.05 33.64
C GLY A 624 -27.77 -47.98 32.43
N CYS A 625 -26.69 -48.15 31.68
CA CYS A 625 -26.66 -49.02 30.51
C CYS A 625 -26.57 -50.51 30.90
N ARG A 626 -27.15 -51.37 30.07
CA ARG A 626 -27.19 -52.83 30.20
C ARG A 626 -26.94 -53.44 28.83
N ASP A 627 -25.93 -54.31 28.76
CA ASP A 627 -25.48 -55.08 27.58
C ASP A 627 -26.44 -56.18 27.12
N THR A 628 -27.73 -56.01 27.38
CA THR A 628 -28.82 -56.97 27.09
C THR A 628 -30.06 -56.28 26.56
N SER A 629 -29.99 -54.97 26.33
CA SER A 629 -31.08 -54.15 25.85
C SER A 629 -30.52 -52.89 25.17
N ALA A 630 -30.70 -52.81 23.85
CA ALA A 630 -30.29 -51.73 22.94
C ALA A 630 -30.75 -50.29 23.28
N ARG A 631 -31.44 -50.13 24.41
CA ARG A 631 -32.24 -48.98 24.86
C ARG A 631 -32.27 -48.93 26.38
N SER A 632 -31.11 -49.05 27.01
CA SER A 632 -30.99 -49.26 28.44
C SER A 632 -30.45 -48.03 29.17
N CYS A 633 -29.61 -47.23 28.52
CA CYS A 633 -28.89 -46.14 29.16
C CYS A 633 -29.81 -45.04 29.73
N ASP A 634 -29.41 -44.47 30.87
CA ASP A 634 -30.13 -43.38 31.55
C ASP A 634 -29.98 -42.04 30.81
N GLU A 635 -28.86 -41.83 30.11
CA GLU A 635 -28.50 -40.57 29.44
C GLU A 635 -29.21 -40.35 28.10
N ARG A 636 -30.09 -41.27 27.69
CA ARG A 636 -30.77 -41.19 26.41
C ARG A 636 -31.56 -39.89 26.28
N PRO A 637 -31.52 -39.26 25.09
CA PRO A 637 -32.23 -38.01 24.86
C PRO A 637 -33.76 -38.23 24.89
N PHE A 638 -34.23 -39.38 24.38
CA PHE A 638 -35.62 -39.82 24.43
C PHE A 638 -35.72 -41.36 24.35
N ASN A 639 -36.88 -41.92 24.72
CA ASN A 639 -37.05 -43.36 24.98
C ASN A 639 -36.90 -44.25 23.74
N GLU A 640 -37.15 -43.69 22.56
CA GLU A 640 -37.15 -44.39 21.28
C GLU A 640 -35.75 -44.57 20.68
N VAL A 641 -34.75 -43.89 21.23
CA VAL A 641 -33.38 -43.83 20.74
C VAL A 641 -32.57 -45.00 21.31
N GLY A 642 -31.75 -45.63 20.45
CA GLY A 642 -30.82 -46.68 20.86
C GLY A 642 -29.58 -46.13 21.56
N ASP A 643 -28.84 -46.95 22.29
CA ASP A 643 -27.72 -46.46 23.10
C ASP A 643 -26.58 -45.89 22.23
N ARG A 644 -26.44 -46.38 20.98
CA ARG A 644 -25.53 -45.86 19.94
C ARG A 644 -25.70 -44.37 19.59
N GLU A 645 -26.92 -43.86 19.72
CA GLU A 645 -27.31 -42.53 19.24
C GLU A 645 -27.09 -41.44 20.29
N ILE A 646 -26.80 -41.83 21.54
CA ILE A 646 -26.73 -40.89 22.66
C ILE A 646 -25.63 -39.85 22.41
N ASN A 647 -24.41 -40.32 22.11
CA ASN A 647 -23.29 -39.41 21.85
C ASN A 647 -23.56 -38.54 20.63
N ALA A 648 -24.14 -39.12 19.58
CA ALA A 648 -24.43 -38.42 18.34
C ALA A 648 -25.39 -37.24 18.54
N TYR A 649 -26.53 -37.45 19.23
CA TYR A 649 -27.47 -36.37 19.53
C TYR A 649 -26.84 -35.28 20.39
N TRP A 650 -26.11 -35.64 21.45
CA TRP A 650 -25.49 -34.64 22.32
C TRP A 650 -24.40 -33.85 21.61
N THR A 651 -23.61 -34.50 20.74
CA THR A 651 -22.60 -33.84 19.90
C THR A 651 -23.24 -32.91 18.87
N GLY A 652 -24.33 -33.34 18.21
CA GLY A 652 -25.10 -32.50 17.29
C GLY A 652 -25.69 -31.27 17.99
N TRP A 653 -26.41 -31.47 19.10
CA TRP A 653 -27.06 -30.40 19.86
C TRP A 653 -26.11 -29.46 20.59
N ALA A 654 -24.86 -29.87 20.80
CA ALA A 654 -23.82 -28.98 21.30
C ALA A 654 -23.43 -27.89 20.29
N TRP A 655 -23.86 -27.98 19.01
CA TRP A 655 -23.67 -26.91 18.04
C TRP A 655 -24.38 -25.62 18.50
N PRO A 656 -23.64 -24.52 18.71
CA PRO A 656 -24.27 -23.27 19.12
C PRO A 656 -25.00 -22.66 17.91
N ARG A 657 -26.33 -22.61 17.98
CA ARG A 657 -27.18 -21.95 16.98
C ARG A 657 -26.65 -20.55 16.62
N GLY A 658 -26.52 -20.28 15.34
CA GLY A 658 -26.04 -19.00 14.81
C GLY A 658 -24.53 -18.93 14.60
N SER A 659 -23.77 -19.97 14.99
CA SER A 659 -22.30 -19.97 14.90
C SER A 659 -21.75 -19.84 13.49
N ALA A 660 -22.55 -20.19 12.48
CA ALA A 660 -22.19 -20.08 11.06
C ALA A 660 -23.14 -19.17 10.26
N ASP A 661 -24.03 -18.40 10.91
CA ASP A 661 -25.04 -17.59 10.20
C ASP A 661 -24.42 -16.59 9.22
N ALA A 662 -23.25 -16.05 9.53
CA ALA A 662 -22.53 -15.11 8.67
C ALA A 662 -21.96 -15.76 7.39
N GLU A 663 -21.97 -17.09 7.31
CA GLU A 663 -21.50 -17.89 6.18
C GLU A 663 -22.65 -18.46 5.35
N ASP A 664 -23.91 -18.24 5.75
CA ASP A 664 -25.09 -18.72 5.03
C ASP A 664 -25.59 -17.68 4.02
N TRP A 665 -25.12 -17.81 2.78
CA TRP A 665 -25.52 -17.00 1.64
C TRP A 665 -26.56 -17.69 0.74
N SER A 666 -27.29 -18.67 1.27
CA SER A 666 -28.46 -19.19 0.58
C SER A 666 -29.61 -18.17 0.62
N CYS A 667 -30.40 -18.11 -0.44
CA CYS A 667 -31.64 -17.32 -0.43
C CYS A 667 -32.82 -18.12 0.13
N GLY A 668 -33.92 -17.43 0.44
CA GLY A 668 -35.17 -18.06 0.84
C GLY A 668 -35.32 -18.26 2.36
N PRO A 669 -36.38 -18.95 2.81
CA PRO A 669 -36.78 -18.98 4.23
C PRO A 669 -35.78 -19.68 5.17
N ASN A 670 -34.84 -20.47 4.61
CA ASN A 670 -33.80 -21.15 5.38
C ASN A 670 -32.46 -20.40 5.40
N GLY A 671 -32.29 -19.37 4.56
CA GLY A 671 -31.06 -18.60 4.48
C GLY A 671 -30.94 -17.56 5.57
N LYS A 672 -29.86 -17.58 6.34
CA LYS A 672 -29.72 -16.74 7.56
C LYS A 672 -29.42 -15.27 7.27
N GLN A 673 -28.85 -14.96 6.11
CA GLN A 673 -28.53 -13.59 5.71
C GLN A 673 -29.57 -12.96 4.77
N TRP A 674 -30.60 -13.71 4.35
CA TRP A 674 -31.60 -13.30 3.37
C TRP A 674 -32.76 -12.54 4.02
N ASN A 675 -33.09 -11.34 3.51
CA ASN A 675 -34.12 -10.45 4.08
C ASN A 675 -35.28 -10.17 3.10
N ASP A 676 -35.71 -11.15 2.30
CA ASP A 676 -36.75 -11.02 1.25
C ASP A 676 -36.29 -10.26 -0.02
N GLY A 677 -35.24 -10.76 -0.69
CA GLY A 677 -34.71 -10.21 -1.95
C GLY A 677 -35.36 -10.73 -3.24
N ILE A 678 -34.72 -10.44 -4.38
CA ILE A 678 -35.21 -10.78 -5.73
C ILE A 678 -34.55 -12.08 -6.25
N ASN A 679 -35.30 -12.84 -7.07
CA ASN A 679 -34.86 -14.02 -7.83
C ASN A 679 -34.52 -15.27 -7.00
N CYS A 680 -35.02 -15.38 -5.77
CA CYS A 680 -34.93 -16.67 -5.09
C CYS A 680 -35.99 -17.62 -5.67
N ALA A 681 -35.54 -18.71 -6.31
CA ALA A 681 -36.42 -19.82 -6.67
C ALA A 681 -36.70 -20.66 -5.42
N ASP A 682 -37.97 -21.00 -5.19
CA ASP A 682 -38.43 -21.81 -4.05
C ASP A 682 -38.06 -23.30 -4.17
#